data_AF-A0A2E2IMK1-F1
#
_entry.id   AF-A0A2E2IMK1-F1
#
_cell.length_a   1.000
_cell.length_b   1.000
_cell.length_c   1.000
_cell.angle_alpha   90.00
_cell.angle_beta   90.00
_cell.angle_gamma   90.00
#
_symmetry.space_group_name_H-M   'P 1'
#
loop_
_entity.id
_entity.type
_entity.pdbx_description
1 polymer ?
#
loop_
_entity_poly.entity_id
_entity_poly.type
_entity_poly.pdbx_seq_one_letter_code
_entity_poly.pdbx_strand_id
1 'polypeptide(L)'
;MGNTIEDQHHPAIMIEGIQPFGCLIRFDGDLLEILQVSENLQQILGVSIEAALASSPRDILGGKLQQRLQQTLAKNSRLSAALIINRQVSGSYQRFYVVAYRSDDSIVVEFESLSRSGEQRLMPIVNEWLTRLAQVQEIGQLQQMLVQSVQAVTGYDRVLLCQFDTHWQRTAIAEECRDPDKSLMNFRFPASDIPLEVRARYTVNPMRSIADVDAEIVGLIPASNEIDLPVVDLTPGILRALSAYHQQYLRSINVKASLSIAIAGEQQLWGILTCHDFTPSEISPAERDAAFNLVQMASQRMFLLQARQQAMFLKNVLNSRELLSAERDKVIQPTTLLDKYGKDWMQLFNCTGIALLYRNQVRCVGETLDDYELDIVGKWLTEHVGQKMCWACDQLSKSPLNNLVNVRNRAGLLAVPLPIEQNQSGWFLLFRRAQKAQHNWVGKKQIIEAETPNPLKRIEERGHEIWMETIEDEANRWSVNEQHAAQDLAEDLAVAITVHQVNRLNTQLQLANKQLKEIAHTDTLTKTWNRYRMELAIDAELAAAERYDHPCSVLLFDIDRFKSVNDNYGHDAGDQVLTRLAEEVQSKLRTSDYLGRWGGEEFIVLASHNALDEAMALAERLRKHIESVQFDTAGIITVSIGVAQAIPGNESRKQLLERADQAMYRAKQSGRNRVESASAELSGS
;
A
#
# COMPACT_ATOMS: atom_id res chain seq x y z
N MET A 1 17.56 15.40 -18.30
CA MET A 1 18.39 16.55 -18.71
C MET A 1 17.57 17.80 -18.49
N GLY A 2 18.00 18.64 -17.56
CA GLY A 2 17.33 19.87 -17.16
C GLY A 2 18.16 20.49 -16.04
N ASN A 3 19.19 21.24 -16.43
CA ASN A 3 20.04 22.01 -15.53
C ASN A 3 19.18 23.09 -14.86
N THR A 4 18.86 22.92 -13.58
CA THR A 4 18.49 24.03 -12.71
C THR A 4 19.75 24.70 -12.22
N ILE A 5 19.89 25.97 -12.61
CA ILE A 5 20.90 26.93 -12.20
C ILE A 5 20.63 27.28 -10.71
N GLU A 6 21.70 27.49 -9.93
CA GLU A 6 21.76 27.80 -8.48
C GLU A 6 21.98 26.64 -7.49
N ASP A 7 22.99 25.82 -7.74
CA ASP A 7 23.93 25.47 -6.66
C ASP A 7 25.08 26.48 -6.74
N GLN A 8 25.12 27.47 -5.85
CA GLN A 8 26.36 28.21 -5.62
C GLN A 8 27.39 27.21 -5.08
N HIS A 9 28.14 26.61 -6.00
CA HIS A 9 29.36 25.87 -5.73
C HIS A 9 30.34 26.83 -5.04
N HIS A 10 30.29 26.90 -3.71
CA HIS A 10 31.50 27.20 -2.97
C HIS A 10 32.30 25.90 -2.98
N PRO A 11 33.37 25.77 -3.80
CA PRO A 11 34.21 24.59 -3.71
C PRO A 11 34.60 24.43 -2.24
N ALA A 12 34.46 23.24 -1.69
CA ALA A 12 35.10 22.84 -0.45
C ALA A 12 36.60 23.20 -0.51
N ILE A 13 36.94 24.43 -0.10
CA ILE A 13 38.32 24.84 0.08
C ILE A 13 38.85 23.90 1.15
N MET A 14 39.74 22.98 0.76
CA MET A 14 40.51 22.21 1.72
C MET A 14 41.36 23.21 2.50
N ILE A 15 41.15 23.22 3.81
CA ILE A 15 41.81 24.16 4.70
C ILE A 15 43.08 23.49 5.16
N GLU A 16 44.20 24.10 4.79
CA GLU A 16 45.51 23.69 5.27
C GLU A 16 45.72 24.21 6.70
N GLY A 17 45.27 23.43 7.68
CA GLY A 17 45.46 23.76 9.07
C GLY A 17 44.58 22.97 10.03
N ILE A 18 44.94 23.05 11.30
CA ILE A 18 44.27 22.34 12.39
C ILE A 18 43.76 23.29 13.47
N GLN A 19 42.90 22.79 14.33
CA GLN A 19 42.49 23.42 15.58
C GLN A 19 43.60 23.27 16.65
N PRO A 20 43.73 24.21 17.59
CA PRO A 20 44.90 24.30 18.46
C PRO A 20 44.95 23.27 19.60
N PHE A 21 43.89 22.51 19.84
CA PHE A 21 43.81 21.53 20.94
C PHE A 21 44.60 20.23 20.70
N GLY A 22 45.21 20.08 19.52
CA GLY A 22 46.12 18.99 19.20
C GLY A 22 47.22 19.43 18.26
N CYS A 23 48.16 18.54 17.98
CA CYS A 23 49.17 18.75 16.93
C CYS A 23 49.13 17.64 15.90
N LEU A 24 49.70 17.92 14.73
CA LEU A 24 49.70 17.02 13.57
C LEU A 24 51.12 16.84 13.04
N ILE A 25 51.42 15.62 12.59
CA ILE A 25 52.62 15.32 11.80
C ILE A 25 52.19 14.57 10.54
N ARG A 26 52.63 15.07 9.38
CA ARG A 26 52.47 14.42 8.08
C ARG A 26 53.77 13.74 7.68
N PHE A 27 53.69 12.47 7.34
CA PHE A 27 54.77 11.63 6.86
C PHE A 27 54.54 11.24 5.41
N ASP A 28 55.59 10.77 4.75
CA ASP A 28 55.48 10.03 3.50
C ASP A 28 54.67 8.73 3.67
N GLY A 29 54.32 8.09 2.56
CA GLY A 29 53.44 6.91 2.53
C GLY A 29 54.00 5.68 3.25
N ASP A 30 55.31 5.65 3.52
CA ASP A 30 56.04 4.54 4.13
C ASP A 30 56.53 4.83 5.57
N LEU A 31 56.24 6.02 6.13
CA LEU A 31 56.73 6.46 7.44
C LEU A 31 58.26 6.43 7.53
N LEU A 32 58.94 6.89 6.48
CA LEU A 32 60.39 7.04 6.39
C LEU A 32 60.83 8.49 6.60
N GLU A 33 60.02 9.46 6.17
CA GLU A 33 60.33 10.89 6.23
C GLU A 33 59.18 11.71 6.80
N ILE A 34 59.51 12.82 7.48
CA ILE A 34 58.55 13.81 7.96
C ILE A 34 58.44 14.91 6.91
N LEU A 35 57.23 15.11 6.39
CA LEU A 35 56.96 16.08 5.33
C LEU A 35 56.50 17.42 5.89
N GLN A 36 55.59 17.40 6.88
CA GLN A 36 55.05 18.62 7.49
C GLN A 36 54.74 18.37 8.98
N VAL A 37 54.77 19.42 9.78
CA VAL A 37 54.36 19.43 11.19
C VAL A 37 53.47 20.65 11.46
N SER A 38 52.59 20.58 12.46
CA SER A 38 51.82 21.76 12.85
C SER A 38 52.68 22.79 13.60
N GLU A 39 52.36 24.08 13.47
CA GLU A 39 53.07 25.19 14.13
C GLU A 39 53.17 25.03 15.67
N ASN A 40 52.15 24.44 16.28
CA ASN A 40 52.09 24.22 17.73
C ASN A 40 52.80 22.93 18.20
N LEU A 41 53.52 22.21 17.33
CA LEU A 41 54.20 20.95 17.65
C LEU A 41 55.09 21.06 18.90
N GLN A 42 55.85 22.15 19.01
CA GLN A 42 56.76 22.36 20.13
C GLN A 42 56.02 22.52 21.45
N GLN A 43 54.88 23.20 21.43
CA GLN A 43 54.05 23.39 22.62
C GLN A 43 53.46 22.06 23.12
N ILE A 44 53.06 21.18 22.20
CA ILE A 44 52.34 19.94 22.54
C ILE A 44 53.29 18.76 22.78
N LEU A 45 54.26 18.51 21.89
CA LEU A 45 55.18 17.36 21.98
C LEU A 45 56.57 17.72 22.53
N GLY A 46 56.87 19.00 22.74
CA GLY A 46 58.17 19.46 23.26
C GLY A 46 59.32 19.35 22.27
N VAL A 47 59.04 19.23 20.96
CA VAL A 47 60.04 19.12 19.89
C VAL A 47 59.97 20.38 19.01
N SER A 48 61.08 21.07 18.78
CA SER A 48 61.10 22.23 17.88
C SER A 48 60.79 21.79 16.44
N ILE A 49 60.25 22.71 15.65
CA ILE A 49 59.86 22.43 14.25
C ILE A 49 61.09 22.01 13.43
N GLU A 50 62.22 22.71 13.58
CA GLU A 50 63.46 22.42 12.86
C GLU A 50 64.02 21.06 13.26
N ALA A 51 64.00 20.75 14.55
CA ALA A 51 64.44 19.45 15.05
C ALA A 51 63.54 18.33 14.54
N ALA A 52 62.23 18.56 14.46
CA ALA A 52 61.28 17.56 13.97
C ALA A 52 61.51 17.25 12.48
N LEU A 53 61.62 18.28 11.63
CA LEU A 53 61.84 18.12 10.18
C LEU A 53 63.21 17.52 9.85
N ALA A 54 64.22 17.70 10.71
CA ALA A 54 65.54 17.08 10.55
C ALA A 54 65.66 15.67 11.13
N SER A 55 64.63 15.17 11.83
CA SER A 55 64.65 13.88 12.51
C SER A 55 64.03 12.77 11.67
N SER A 56 64.33 11.51 12.01
CA SER A 56 63.57 10.38 11.45
C SER A 56 62.22 10.21 12.16
N PRO A 57 61.20 9.61 11.52
CA PRO A 57 59.94 9.27 12.19
C PRO A 57 60.13 8.43 13.44
N ARG A 58 61.18 7.61 13.49
CA ARG A 58 61.55 6.79 14.65
C ARG A 58 61.91 7.63 15.87
N ASP A 59 62.57 8.77 15.67
CA ASP A 59 63.05 9.64 16.75
C ASP A 59 61.88 10.38 17.40
N ILE A 60 60.84 10.72 16.62
CA ILE A 60 59.65 11.39 17.14
C ILE A 60 58.63 10.40 17.67
N LEU A 61 58.28 9.36 16.91
CA LEU A 61 57.21 8.42 17.27
C LEU A 61 57.69 7.34 18.26
N GLY A 62 58.99 7.04 18.25
CA GLY A 62 59.54 5.83 18.86
C GLY A 62 59.31 4.59 17.99
N GLY A 63 60.29 3.68 17.99
CA GLY A 63 60.26 2.52 17.08
C GLY A 63 59.05 1.59 17.24
N LYS A 64 58.51 1.45 18.46
CA LYS A 64 57.30 0.64 18.70
C LYS A 64 56.05 1.22 18.04
N LEU A 65 55.85 2.53 18.12
CA LEU A 65 54.70 3.20 17.53
C LEU A 65 54.82 3.19 16.01
N GLN A 66 55.99 3.59 15.47
CA GLN A 66 56.25 3.59 14.03
C GLN A 66 55.98 2.22 13.41
N GLN A 67 56.54 1.14 13.98
CA GLN A 67 56.33 -0.22 13.47
C GLN A 67 54.84 -0.61 13.48
N ARG A 68 54.10 -0.24 14.54
CA ARG A 68 52.67 -0.52 14.64
C ARG A 68 51.87 0.26 13.59
N LEU A 69 52.20 1.53 13.36
CA LEU A 69 51.56 2.36 12.34
C LEU A 69 51.83 1.78 10.94
N GLN A 70 53.08 1.45 10.62
CA GLN A 70 53.46 0.82 9.34
C GLN A 70 52.69 -0.48 9.09
N GLN A 71 52.65 -1.39 10.09
CA GLN A 71 51.93 -2.65 9.96
C GLN A 71 50.42 -2.47 9.76
N THR A 72 49.82 -1.50 10.46
CA THR A 72 48.36 -1.29 10.43
C THR A 72 47.93 -0.56 9.16
N LEU A 73 48.65 0.50 8.79
CA LEU A 73 48.35 1.35 7.63
C LEU A 73 48.84 0.75 6.30
N ALA A 74 49.67 -0.30 6.32
CA ALA A 74 49.95 -1.07 5.11
C ALA A 74 48.70 -1.79 4.56
N LYS A 75 47.72 -2.09 5.42
CA LYS A 75 46.51 -2.85 5.05
C LYS A 75 45.21 -2.05 5.18
N ASN A 76 45.24 -0.94 5.91
CA ASN A 76 44.06 -0.14 6.24
C ASN A 76 44.31 1.33 5.93
N SER A 77 43.26 2.05 5.58
CA SER A 77 43.32 3.51 5.40
C SER A 77 43.43 4.28 6.72
N ARG A 78 43.13 3.67 7.87
CA ARG A 78 43.22 4.30 9.19
C ARG A 78 43.42 3.28 10.31
N LEU A 79 43.82 3.77 11.49
CA LEU A 79 43.79 2.98 12.71
C LEU A 79 42.35 2.58 13.06
N SER A 80 42.16 1.32 13.48
CA SER A 80 40.87 0.80 13.94
C SER A 80 40.47 1.33 15.32
N ALA A 81 41.46 1.62 16.15
CA ALA A 81 41.31 2.28 17.44
C ALA A 81 42.51 3.19 17.68
N ALA A 82 42.28 4.30 18.37
CA ALA A 82 43.35 5.19 18.76
C ALA A 82 44.34 4.51 19.72
N LEU A 83 45.56 5.02 19.73
CA LEU A 83 46.63 4.54 20.61
C LEU A 83 46.86 5.54 21.72
N ILE A 84 47.17 5.03 22.92
CA ILE A 84 47.61 5.85 24.02
C ILE A 84 49.12 5.67 24.17
N ILE A 85 49.86 6.76 24.07
CA ILE A 85 51.32 6.76 24.27
C ILE A 85 51.71 7.64 25.46
N ASN A 86 52.83 7.32 26.08
CA ASN A 86 53.48 8.17 27.08
C ASN A 86 54.72 8.79 26.46
N ARG A 87 54.86 10.10 26.59
CA ARG A 87 56.03 10.84 26.10
C ARG A 87 56.50 11.82 27.17
N GLN A 88 57.81 12.00 27.29
CA GLN A 88 58.37 13.04 28.14
C GLN A 88 58.32 14.38 27.39
N VAL A 89 57.64 15.37 27.98
CA VAL A 89 57.52 16.75 27.46
C VAL A 89 57.94 17.69 28.58
N SER A 90 58.94 18.54 28.30
CA SER A 90 59.49 19.53 29.25
C SER A 90 59.81 18.96 30.64
N GLY A 91 60.36 17.74 30.69
CA GLY A 91 60.76 17.07 31.92
C GLY A 91 59.68 16.23 32.61
N SER A 92 58.43 16.22 32.12
CA SER A 92 57.31 15.46 32.71
C SER A 92 56.73 14.43 31.73
N TYR A 93 56.27 13.27 32.21
CA TYR A 93 55.57 12.30 31.36
C TYR A 93 54.12 12.72 31.14
N GLN A 94 53.77 12.94 29.88
CA GLN A 94 52.42 13.23 29.41
C GLN A 94 51.87 12.06 28.60
N ARG A 95 50.55 11.89 28.64
CA ARG A 95 49.81 10.88 27.87
C ARG A 95 49.22 11.55 26.64
N PHE A 96 49.32 10.89 25.50
CA PHE A 96 48.73 11.36 24.25
C PHE A 96 47.79 10.33 23.67
N TYR A 97 46.66 10.82 23.19
CA TYR A 97 45.73 10.10 22.33
C TYR A 97 46.18 10.28 20.88
N VAL A 98 46.42 9.17 20.18
CA VAL A 98 47.05 9.17 18.85
C VAL A 98 46.12 8.52 17.85
N VAL A 99 45.76 9.30 16.83
CA VAL A 99 45.02 8.82 15.66
C VAL A 99 45.95 8.89 14.46
N ALA A 100 45.86 7.92 13.56
CA ALA A 100 46.62 7.94 12.32
C ALA A 100 45.80 7.39 11.16
N TYR A 101 45.99 7.99 10.00
CA TYR A 101 45.29 7.65 8.77
C TYR A 101 46.12 7.99 7.54
N ARG A 102 45.80 7.36 6.42
CA ARG A 102 46.31 7.70 5.10
C ARG A 102 45.48 8.83 4.51
N SER A 103 46.17 9.82 3.97
CA SER A 103 45.63 10.87 3.12
C SER A 103 46.44 10.86 1.85
N ASP A 104 45.83 10.40 0.76
CA ASP A 104 46.51 10.15 -0.52
C ASP A 104 47.77 9.29 -0.31
N ASP A 105 48.92 9.76 -0.81
CA ASP A 105 50.22 9.09 -0.68
C ASP A 105 50.96 9.42 0.64
N SER A 106 50.28 10.05 1.60
CA SER A 106 50.88 10.45 2.88
C SER A 106 50.20 9.79 4.08
N ILE A 107 50.94 9.69 5.19
CA ILE A 107 50.39 9.24 6.48
C ILE A 107 50.31 10.43 7.41
N VAL A 108 49.13 10.67 7.96
CA VAL A 108 48.87 11.73 8.93
C VAL A 108 48.75 11.11 10.32
N VAL A 109 49.40 11.72 11.31
CA VAL A 109 49.31 11.34 12.72
C VAL A 109 48.91 12.57 13.53
N GLU A 110 47.78 12.46 14.21
CA GLU A 110 47.23 13.47 15.11
C GLU A 110 47.52 13.08 16.56
N PHE A 111 47.90 14.06 17.37
CA PHE A 111 48.15 13.90 18.80
C PHE A 111 47.30 14.87 19.59
N GLU A 112 46.61 14.35 20.59
CA GLU A 112 45.87 15.13 21.58
C GLU A 112 46.36 14.79 22.98
N SER A 113 46.48 15.80 23.84
CA SER A 113 46.91 15.59 25.23
C SER A 113 45.79 14.98 26.05
N LEU A 114 46.09 13.92 26.82
CA LEU A 114 45.15 13.33 27.77
C LEU A 114 45.36 13.93 29.15
N SER A 115 44.45 14.83 29.54
CA SER A 115 44.40 15.38 30.90
C SER A 115 43.96 14.31 31.91
N ARG A 116 44.57 14.27 33.10
CA ARG A 116 44.29 13.22 34.12
C ARG A 116 42.97 13.41 34.87
N SER A 117 42.35 14.59 34.78
CA SER A 117 41.15 14.96 35.54
C SER A 117 39.88 14.62 34.77
N GLY A 118 39.13 13.61 35.20
CA GLY A 118 37.78 13.32 34.69
C GLY A 118 37.53 11.86 34.28
N GLU A 119 38.57 11.14 33.82
CA GLU A 119 38.42 9.79 33.23
C GLU A 119 37.93 8.70 34.22
N GLN A 120 38.21 8.85 35.53
CA GLN A 120 37.99 7.75 36.50
C GLN A 120 36.52 7.38 36.75
N ARG A 121 35.55 8.24 36.42
CA ARG A 121 34.11 7.96 36.62
C ARG A 121 33.31 7.81 35.32
N LEU A 122 33.93 7.97 34.16
CA LEU A 122 33.22 7.95 32.87
C LEU A 122 32.66 6.57 32.54
N MET A 123 33.48 5.53 32.61
CA MET A 123 33.09 4.18 32.16
C MET A 123 31.88 3.58 32.91
N PRO A 124 31.75 3.69 34.25
CA PRO A 124 30.55 3.25 34.95
C PRO A 124 29.27 3.93 34.43
N ILE A 125 29.32 5.25 34.20
CA ILE A 125 28.19 6.04 33.69
C ILE A 125 27.83 5.58 32.27
N VAL A 126 28.83 5.42 31.39
CA VAL A 126 28.62 4.96 30.02
C VAL A 126 28.02 3.55 29.98
N ASN A 127 28.52 2.63 30.81
CA ASN A 127 28.01 1.26 30.88
C ASN A 127 26.55 1.21 31.36
N GLU A 128 26.18 2.06 32.31
CA GLU A 128 24.79 2.20 32.76
C GLU A 128 23.89 2.65 31.61
N TRP A 129 24.27 3.72 30.90
CA TRP A 129 23.52 4.21 29.74
C TRP A 129 23.42 3.19 28.62
N LEU A 130 24.51 2.51 28.26
CA LEU A 130 24.50 1.45 27.25
C LEU A 130 23.51 0.34 27.60
N THR A 131 23.48 -0.08 28.87
CA THR A 131 22.54 -1.11 29.36
C THR A 131 21.10 -0.63 29.25
N ARG A 132 20.82 0.62 29.63
CA ARG A 132 19.48 1.21 29.56
C ARG A 132 19.00 1.36 28.11
N LEU A 133 19.84 1.92 27.24
CA LEU A 133 19.56 2.08 25.80
C LEU A 133 19.24 0.74 25.14
N ALA A 134 19.97 -0.34 25.51
CA ALA A 134 19.73 -1.69 24.99
C ALA A 134 18.31 -2.22 25.23
N GLN A 135 17.67 -1.80 26.33
CA GLN A 135 16.42 -2.37 26.81
C GLN A 135 15.18 -1.59 26.36
N VAL A 136 15.34 -0.36 25.86
CA VAL A 136 14.23 0.52 25.47
C VAL A 136 13.41 -0.12 24.34
N GLN A 137 12.07 -0.17 24.48
CA GLN A 137 11.18 -0.80 23.50
C GLN A 137 10.44 0.20 22.60
N GLU A 138 10.53 1.49 22.90
CA GLU A 138 9.83 2.55 22.18
C GLU A 138 10.83 3.54 21.57
N ILE A 139 10.63 3.88 20.29
CA ILE A 139 11.56 4.74 19.55
C ILE A 139 11.65 6.14 20.17
N GLY A 140 10.52 6.76 20.55
CA GLY A 140 10.53 8.09 21.16
C GLY A 140 11.29 8.14 22.49
N GLN A 141 11.10 7.13 23.35
CA GLN A 141 11.86 7.00 24.59
C GLN A 141 13.36 6.81 24.34
N LEU A 142 13.72 6.05 23.31
CA LEU A 142 15.11 5.81 22.95
C LEU A 142 15.79 7.09 22.46
N GLN A 143 15.10 7.87 21.64
CA GLN A 143 15.58 9.16 21.12
C GLN A 143 15.84 10.15 22.27
N GLN A 144 14.91 10.27 23.21
CA GLN A 144 15.10 11.14 24.38
C GLN A 144 16.22 10.63 25.30
N MET A 145 16.29 9.33 25.54
CA MET A 145 17.34 8.74 26.38
C MET A 145 18.73 8.91 25.77
N LEU A 146 18.83 8.89 24.43
CA LEU A 146 20.08 9.16 23.72
C LEU A 146 20.59 10.58 24.01
N VAL A 147 19.78 11.61 23.78
CA VAL A 147 20.21 13.01 23.98
C VAL A 147 20.60 13.27 25.45
N GLN A 148 19.87 12.67 26.40
CA GLN A 148 20.21 12.71 27.84
C GLN A 148 21.55 12.04 28.14
N SER A 149 21.77 10.83 27.60
CA SER A 149 23.01 10.08 27.83
C SER A 149 24.23 10.81 27.27
N VAL A 150 24.09 11.42 26.09
CA VAL A 150 25.17 12.20 25.48
C VAL A 150 25.42 13.46 26.28
N GLN A 151 24.39 14.21 26.69
CA GLN A 151 24.59 15.41 27.51
C GLN A 151 25.26 15.08 28.86
N ALA A 152 24.89 13.96 29.49
CA ALA A 152 25.48 13.51 30.75
C ALA A 152 26.97 13.16 30.63
N VAL A 153 27.41 12.73 29.43
CA VAL A 153 28.81 12.39 29.14
C VAL A 153 29.61 13.61 28.69
N THR A 154 29.04 14.45 27.84
CA THR A 154 29.77 15.56 27.21
C THR A 154 29.70 16.86 28.02
N GLY A 155 28.66 17.03 28.83
CA GLY A 155 28.42 18.25 29.60
C GLY A 155 27.94 19.44 28.78
N TYR A 156 27.69 19.30 27.48
CA TYR A 156 27.27 20.39 26.60
C TYR A 156 25.93 21.01 27.02
N ASP A 157 25.74 22.30 26.79
CA ASP A 157 24.52 23.02 27.16
C ASP A 157 23.28 22.53 26.39
N ARG A 158 23.47 22.02 25.17
CA ARG A 158 22.41 21.46 24.32
C ARG A 158 22.88 20.24 23.57
N VAL A 159 22.04 19.22 23.49
CA VAL A 159 22.17 18.05 22.61
C VAL A 159 20.88 17.90 21.82
N LEU A 160 20.99 17.89 20.49
CA LEU A 160 19.87 17.85 19.57
C LEU A 160 20.02 16.65 18.62
N LEU A 161 19.01 15.79 18.57
CA LEU A 161 18.91 14.72 17.59
C LEU A 161 18.02 15.18 16.44
N CYS A 162 18.58 15.19 15.23
CA CYS A 162 17.90 15.62 14.02
C CYS A 162 17.79 14.47 13.00
N GLN A 163 16.61 14.30 12.42
CA GLN A 163 16.36 13.36 11.32
C GLN A 163 16.37 14.10 9.98
N PHE A 164 16.98 13.51 8.95
CA PHE A 164 16.91 14.01 7.57
C PHE A 164 15.65 13.53 6.86
N ASP A 165 15.06 14.41 6.05
CA ASP A 165 14.01 14.06 5.08
C ASP A 165 14.60 13.79 3.68
N THR A 166 13.74 13.48 2.71
CA THR A 166 14.12 13.21 1.31
C THR A 166 14.75 14.41 0.59
N HIS A 167 14.53 15.63 1.08
CA HIS A 167 15.10 16.86 0.54
C HIS A 167 16.29 17.36 1.37
N TRP A 168 16.84 16.52 2.27
CA TRP A 168 17.94 16.86 3.18
C TRP A 168 17.62 17.96 4.19
N GLN A 169 16.35 18.31 4.37
CA GLN A 169 15.91 19.13 5.48
C GLN A 169 15.97 18.31 6.76
N ARG A 170 16.22 18.97 7.88
CA ARG A 170 16.32 18.30 9.18
C ARG A 170 15.18 18.71 10.08
N THR A 171 14.68 17.76 10.86
CA THR A 171 13.72 18.04 11.95
C THR A 171 14.31 17.56 13.27
N ALA A 172 14.27 18.41 14.30
CA ALA A 172 14.62 18.05 15.66
C ALA A 172 13.57 17.09 16.23
N ILE A 173 13.99 15.85 16.53
CA ILE A 173 13.12 14.76 17.00
C ILE A 173 13.38 14.37 18.46
N ALA A 174 14.48 14.84 19.05
CA ALA A 174 14.71 14.83 20.49
C ALA A 174 15.71 15.92 20.86
N GLU A 175 15.58 16.45 22.07
CA GLU A 175 16.46 17.49 22.58
C GLU A 175 16.68 17.30 24.07
N GLU A 176 17.90 17.55 24.52
CA GLU A 176 18.21 17.82 25.92
C GLU A 176 18.91 19.19 25.98
N CYS A 177 18.33 20.15 26.70
CA CYS A 177 18.86 21.51 26.79
C CYS A 177 18.76 22.01 28.24
N ARG A 178 19.82 22.68 28.72
CA ARG A 178 19.85 23.27 30.07
C ARG A 178 18.86 24.41 30.27
N ASP A 179 18.51 25.13 29.19
CA ASP A 179 17.60 26.26 29.18
C ASP A 179 16.33 25.89 28.38
N PRO A 180 15.25 25.44 29.05
CA PRO A 180 14.02 25.01 28.39
C PRO A 180 13.35 26.10 27.55
N ASP A 181 13.54 27.37 27.91
CA ASP A 181 12.94 28.52 27.20
C ASP A 181 13.55 28.71 25.80
N LYS A 182 14.70 28.09 25.53
CA LYS A 182 15.39 28.12 24.23
C LYS A 182 15.30 26.80 23.46
N SER A 183 14.37 25.92 23.83
CA SER A 183 14.18 24.62 23.17
C SER A 183 13.98 24.76 21.65
N LEU A 184 14.64 23.89 20.90
CA LEU A 184 14.48 23.72 19.45
C LEU A 184 13.75 22.42 19.09
N MET A 185 13.10 21.77 20.07
CA MET A 185 12.34 20.55 19.83
C MET A 185 11.24 20.78 18.78
N ASN A 186 11.13 19.87 17.81
CA ASN A 186 10.25 19.95 16.63
C ASN A 186 10.58 21.07 15.62
N PHE A 187 11.68 21.81 15.79
CA PHE A 187 12.07 22.80 14.78
C PHE A 187 12.68 22.12 13.54
N ARG A 188 12.50 22.77 12.39
CA ARG A 188 13.07 22.38 11.10
C ARG A 188 14.27 23.25 10.74
N PHE A 189 15.20 22.65 10.01
CA PHE A 189 16.41 23.29 9.53
C PHE A 189 16.56 23.04 8.02
N PRO A 190 16.88 24.07 7.22
CA PRO A 190 17.00 23.92 5.77
C PRO A 190 18.21 23.06 5.39
N ALA A 191 18.13 22.44 4.20
CA ALA A 191 19.20 21.61 3.65
C ALA A 191 20.52 22.38 3.44
N SER A 192 20.45 23.71 3.29
CA SER A 192 21.60 24.59 3.13
C SER A 192 22.50 24.67 4.37
N ASP A 193 21.97 24.38 5.56
CA ASP A 193 22.76 24.46 6.82
C ASP A 193 23.88 23.42 6.88
N ILE A 194 23.69 22.27 6.22
CA ILE A 194 24.72 21.26 6.04
C ILE A 194 24.77 20.91 4.55
N PRO A 195 25.58 21.62 3.74
CA PRO A 195 25.71 21.39 2.31
C PRO A 195 26.07 19.94 1.96
N LEU A 196 25.78 19.51 0.72
CA LEU A 196 26.02 18.15 0.25
C LEU A 196 27.47 17.69 0.46
N GLU A 197 28.45 18.55 0.20
CA GLU A 197 29.87 18.27 0.40
C GLU A 197 30.22 18.03 1.87
N VAL A 198 29.60 18.78 2.79
CA VAL A 198 29.77 18.58 4.24
C VAL A 198 29.13 17.27 4.68
N ARG A 199 27.97 16.91 4.12
CA ARG A 199 27.33 15.62 4.37
C ARG A 199 28.21 14.45 3.91
N ALA A 200 28.85 14.57 2.75
CA ALA A 200 29.75 13.54 2.22
C ALA A 200 30.95 13.27 3.15
N ARG A 201 31.46 14.28 3.85
CA ARG A 201 32.55 14.12 4.82
C ARG A 201 32.18 13.22 6.00
N TYR A 202 30.91 13.19 6.40
CA TYR A 202 30.44 12.30 7.47
C TYR A 202 30.48 10.81 7.08
N THR A 203 30.56 10.49 5.80
CA THR A 203 30.80 9.12 5.32
C THR A 203 32.25 8.68 5.57
N VAL A 204 33.20 9.63 5.62
CA VAL A 204 34.63 9.37 5.88
C VAL A 204 34.92 9.36 7.38
N ASN A 205 34.50 10.40 8.09
CA ASN A 205 34.55 10.47 9.55
C ASN A 205 33.16 10.85 10.10
N PRO A 206 32.44 9.93 10.78
CA PRO A 206 31.10 10.20 11.27
C PRO A 206 31.07 11.20 12.43
N MET A 207 32.23 11.61 12.98
CA MET A 207 32.31 12.54 14.10
C MET A 207 33.08 13.81 13.72
N ARG A 208 32.55 14.96 14.13
CA ARG A 208 33.20 16.27 14.00
C ARG A 208 33.21 16.99 15.33
N SER A 209 34.39 17.36 15.81
CA SER A 209 34.57 18.16 17.02
C SER A 209 35.11 19.56 16.72
N ILE A 210 34.56 20.55 17.40
CA ILE A 210 34.92 21.96 17.35
C ILE A 210 35.02 22.44 18.79
N ALA A 211 36.24 22.62 19.30
CA ALA A 211 36.46 23.01 20.70
C ALA A 211 36.22 24.52 20.92
N ASP A 212 36.62 25.33 19.94
CA ASP A 212 36.42 26.77 19.95
C ASP A 212 36.21 27.28 18.52
N VAL A 213 35.07 27.91 18.28
CA VAL A 213 34.71 28.52 17.00
C VAL A 213 35.61 29.71 16.68
N ASP A 214 36.13 30.41 17.69
CA ASP A 214 36.95 31.61 17.52
C ASP A 214 38.47 31.35 17.61
N ALA A 215 38.87 30.10 17.80
CA ALA A 215 40.29 29.73 17.84
C ALA A 215 41.03 30.04 16.53
N GLU A 216 42.27 30.50 16.66
CA GLU A 216 43.17 30.68 15.53
C GLU A 216 43.54 29.34 14.91
N ILE A 217 43.61 29.31 13.58
CA ILE A 217 44.00 28.12 12.82
C ILE A 217 45.51 27.95 12.99
N VAL A 218 45.92 26.73 13.36
CA VAL A 218 47.33 26.35 13.42
C VAL A 218 47.74 25.84 12.05
N GLY A 219 48.71 26.53 11.43
CA GLY A 219 49.24 26.18 10.12
C GLY A 219 50.10 24.92 10.12
N LEU A 220 50.39 24.40 8.94
CA LEU A 220 51.36 23.32 8.71
C LEU A 220 52.66 23.90 8.14
N ILE A 221 53.78 23.45 8.67
CA ILE A 221 55.13 23.89 8.28
C ILE A 221 55.95 22.68 7.79
N PRO A 222 56.62 22.80 6.63
CA PRO A 222 56.49 23.88 5.63
C PRO A 222 55.08 23.92 5.03
N ALA A 223 54.67 25.06 4.48
CA ALA A 223 53.37 25.15 3.80
C ALA A 223 53.38 24.30 2.52
N SER A 224 52.25 23.71 2.13
CA SER A 224 52.18 22.74 1.00
C SER A 224 52.72 23.31 -0.31
N ASN A 225 52.54 24.61 -0.55
CA ASN A 225 53.07 25.33 -1.71
C ASN A 225 54.60 25.50 -1.70
N GLU A 226 55.25 25.48 -0.53
CA GLU A 226 56.71 25.59 -0.40
C GLU A 226 57.43 24.27 -0.75
N ILE A 227 56.72 23.15 -0.62
CA ILE A 227 57.25 21.79 -0.84
C ILE A 227 56.59 21.07 -2.03
N ASP A 228 55.82 21.79 -2.85
CA ASP A 228 55.11 21.28 -4.04
C ASP A 228 54.28 20.02 -3.77
N LEU A 229 53.63 19.97 -2.59
CA LEU A 229 52.72 18.90 -2.20
C LEU A 229 51.26 19.35 -2.33
N PRO A 230 50.32 18.43 -2.59
CA PRO A 230 48.90 18.75 -2.47
C PRO A 230 48.53 19.03 -1.01
N VAL A 231 47.55 19.92 -0.82
CA VAL A 231 46.91 20.18 0.48
C VAL A 231 46.39 18.85 1.03
N VAL A 232 46.82 18.52 2.24
CA VAL A 232 46.46 17.25 2.89
C VAL A 232 44.96 17.19 3.22
N ASP A 233 44.32 16.06 2.91
CA ASP A 233 42.94 15.82 3.33
C ASP A 233 42.88 15.42 4.80
N LEU A 234 42.41 16.37 5.62
CA LEU A 234 42.22 16.18 7.06
C LEU A 234 40.82 15.66 7.41
N THR A 235 40.00 15.29 6.44
CA THR A 235 38.65 14.77 6.67
C THR A 235 38.61 13.51 7.57
N PRO A 236 39.54 12.55 7.45
CA PRO A 236 39.53 11.36 8.32
C PRO A 236 39.88 11.65 9.80
N GLY A 237 40.55 12.77 10.07
CA GLY A 237 40.99 13.19 11.40
C GLY A 237 39.93 13.98 12.18
N ILE A 238 40.31 14.43 13.37
CA ILE A 238 39.45 15.26 14.24
C ILE A 238 39.94 16.72 14.32
N LEU A 239 41.24 16.95 14.13
CA LEU A 239 41.87 18.24 14.35
C LEU A 239 41.64 19.24 13.22
N ARG A 240 41.11 18.82 12.06
CA ARG A 240 40.85 19.69 10.89
C ARG A 240 40.26 21.05 11.28
N ALA A 241 40.75 22.15 10.71
CA ALA A 241 40.23 23.49 10.97
C ALA A 241 38.80 23.73 10.42
N LEU A 242 38.16 24.80 10.88
CA LEU A 242 36.84 25.25 10.41
C LEU A 242 36.98 26.17 9.20
N SER A 243 36.02 26.09 8.27
CA SER A 243 35.90 27.08 7.20
C SER A 243 35.34 28.38 7.73
N ALA A 244 35.75 29.51 7.14
CA ALA A 244 35.23 30.83 7.46
C ALA A 244 33.69 30.88 7.37
N TYR A 245 33.11 30.18 6.39
CA TYR A 245 31.66 30.06 6.23
C TYR A 245 31.01 29.34 7.43
N HIS A 246 31.53 28.18 7.81
CA HIS A 246 30.96 27.41 8.92
C HIS A 246 31.18 28.12 10.28
N GLN A 247 32.31 28.80 10.44
CA GLN A 247 32.59 29.67 11.58
C GLN A 247 31.57 30.80 11.69
N GLN A 248 31.27 31.49 10.58
CA GLN A 248 30.26 32.54 10.53
C GLN A 248 28.86 31.99 10.87
N TYR A 249 28.52 30.81 10.35
CA TYR A 249 27.26 30.13 10.69
C TYR A 249 27.16 29.85 12.20
N LEU A 250 28.16 29.21 12.82
CA LEU A 250 28.11 28.91 14.25
C LEU A 250 28.05 30.17 15.12
N ARG A 251 28.77 31.24 14.75
CA ARG A 251 28.66 32.56 15.40
C ARG A 251 27.26 33.13 15.32
N SER A 252 26.59 32.97 14.18
CA SER A 252 25.24 33.53 13.97
C SER A 252 24.16 32.88 14.85
N ILE A 253 24.40 31.64 15.29
CA ILE A 253 23.54 30.92 16.25
C ILE A 253 24.13 30.91 17.67
N ASN A 254 25.13 31.76 17.94
CA ASN A 254 25.82 31.95 19.21
C ASN A 254 26.51 30.68 19.78
N VAL A 255 26.87 29.73 18.93
CA VAL A 255 27.58 28.51 19.35
C VAL A 255 29.09 28.78 19.40
N LYS A 256 29.75 28.35 20.48
CA LYS A 256 31.20 28.50 20.70
C LYS A 256 31.96 27.19 20.66
N ALA A 257 31.32 26.07 20.99
CA ALA A 257 31.86 24.74 20.75
C ALA A 257 30.77 23.80 20.22
N SER A 258 31.16 22.82 19.42
CA SER A 258 30.21 21.87 18.81
C SER A 258 30.80 20.48 18.64
N LEU A 259 29.99 19.47 18.96
CA LEU A 259 30.26 18.06 18.62
C LEU A 259 29.12 17.54 17.77
N SER A 260 29.41 17.01 16.58
CA SER A 260 28.41 16.41 15.71
C SER A 260 28.74 14.97 15.39
N ILE A 261 27.76 14.09 15.51
CA ILE A 261 27.87 12.64 15.25
C ILE A 261 26.79 12.25 14.25
N ALA A 262 27.22 11.80 13.07
CA ALA A 262 26.34 11.34 12.02
C ALA A 262 25.80 9.94 12.31
N ILE A 263 24.53 9.72 11.98
CA ILE A 263 23.85 8.44 12.09
C ILE A 263 23.60 7.93 10.67
N ALA A 264 24.30 6.86 10.29
CA ALA A 264 24.11 6.19 9.01
C ALA A 264 22.88 5.27 9.05
N GLY A 265 22.04 5.35 8.03
CA GLY A 265 21.05 4.32 7.71
C GLY A 265 21.60 3.30 6.70
N GLU A 266 20.74 2.46 6.13
CA GLU A 266 21.16 1.40 5.20
C GLU A 266 21.76 1.93 3.88
N GLN A 267 21.24 3.03 3.34
CA GLN A 267 21.63 3.55 2.02
C GLN A 267 22.19 4.98 2.07
N GLN A 268 21.91 5.74 3.12
CA GLN A 268 22.30 7.13 3.27
C GLN A 268 22.34 7.56 4.74
N LEU A 269 22.82 8.77 5.01
CA LEU A 269 22.69 9.40 6.32
C LEU A 269 21.21 9.47 6.72
N TRP A 270 20.88 8.86 7.86
CA TRP A 270 19.54 8.89 8.43
C TRP A 270 19.30 10.18 9.23
N GLY A 271 20.33 10.61 9.96
CA GLY A 271 20.24 11.76 10.85
C GLY A 271 21.60 12.21 11.36
N ILE A 272 21.57 13.20 12.24
CA ILE A 272 22.75 13.74 12.90
C ILE A 272 22.40 14.15 14.32
N LEU A 273 23.27 13.81 15.27
CA LEU A 273 23.22 14.32 16.63
C LEU A 273 24.21 15.48 16.74
N THR A 274 23.76 16.63 17.22
CA THR A 274 24.58 17.82 17.37
C THR A 274 24.54 18.32 18.81
N CYS A 275 25.70 18.50 19.40
CA CYS A 275 25.89 19.12 20.70
C CYS A 275 26.38 20.56 20.49
N HIS A 276 25.83 21.51 21.25
CA HIS A 276 26.27 22.90 21.27
C HIS A 276 26.58 23.37 22.68
N ASP A 277 27.70 24.08 22.80
CA ASP A 277 28.10 24.81 24.00
C ASP A 277 28.19 26.29 23.64
N PHE A 278 27.73 27.15 24.55
CA PHE A 278 27.77 28.60 24.38
C PHE A 278 29.07 29.21 24.91
N THR A 279 29.98 28.35 25.42
CA THR A 279 31.35 28.68 25.78
C THR A 279 32.34 27.77 25.05
N PRO A 280 33.60 28.20 24.80
CA PRO A 280 34.64 27.31 24.32
C PRO A 280 34.81 26.12 25.26
N SER A 281 34.80 24.92 24.70
CA SER A 281 34.69 23.67 25.47
C SER A 281 35.45 22.55 24.75
N GLU A 282 36.63 22.24 25.28
CA GLU A 282 37.43 21.12 24.82
C GLU A 282 36.97 19.83 25.51
N ILE A 283 36.34 18.96 24.73
CA ILE A 283 35.90 17.65 25.20
C ILE A 283 37.01 16.62 25.02
N SER A 284 37.26 15.79 26.04
CA SER A 284 38.33 14.81 26.01
C SER A 284 38.09 13.72 24.96
N PRO A 285 39.14 13.09 24.43
CA PRO A 285 38.99 11.96 23.51
C PRO A 285 38.12 10.83 24.07
N ALA A 286 38.21 10.54 25.37
CA ALA A 286 37.42 9.50 26.03
C ALA A 286 35.92 9.83 26.06
N GLU A 287 35.55 11.09 26.30
CA GLU A 287 34.15 11.53 26.29
C GLU A 287 33.57 11.55 24.86
N ARG A 288 34.39 11.91 23.86
CA ARG A 288 34.00 11.81 22.44
C ARG A 288 33.74 10.37 22.02
N ASP A 289 34.64 9.45 22.36
CA ASP A 289 34.46 8.02 22.08
C ASP A 289 33.23 7.45 22.81
N ALA A 290 33.00 7.87 24.06
CA ALA A 290 31.82 7.49 24.82
C ALA A 290 30.52 7.99 24.16
N ALA A 291 30.44 9.27 23.78
CA ALA A 291 29.30 9.84 23.07
C ALA A 291 29.06 9.12 21.74
N PHE A 292 30.12 8.85 20.97
CA PHE A 292 30.04 8.08 19.72
C PHE A 292 29.46 6.68 19.95
N ASN A 293 29.96 5.94 20.95
CA ASN A 293 29.46 4.61 21.28
C ASN A 293 27.99 4.59 21.73
N LEU A 294 27.55 5.60 22.49
CA LEU A 294 26.14 5.76 22.87
C LEU A 294 25.26 5.99 21.65
N VAL A 295 25.69 6.86 20.72
CA VAL A 295 24.98 7.09 19.45
C VAL A 295 24.92 5.82 18.62
N GLN A 296 26.02 5.05 18.51
CA GLN A 296 26.03 3.79 17.76
C GLN A 296 25.06 2.77 18.36
N MET A 297 25.08 2.60 19.69
CA MET A 297 24.19 1.69 20.40
C MET A 297 22.71 2.07 20.21
N ALA A 298 22.38 3.35 20.39
CA ALA A 298 21.02 3.84 20.21
C ALA A 298 20.57 3.72 18.75
N SER A 299 21.46 3.96 17.79
CA SER A 299 21.15 3.82 16.35
C SER A 299 20.83 2.37 16.00
N GLN A 300 21.65 1.41 16.42
CA GLN A 300 21.39 -0.02 16.23
C GLN A 300 20.07 -0.45 16.86
N ARG A 301 19.80 0.03 18.09
CA ARG A 301 18.53 -0.26 18.78
C ARG A 301 17.33 0.34 18.03
N MET A 302 17.46 1.57 17.55
CA MET A 302 16.40 2.28 16.82
C MET A 302 16.05 1.55 15.54
N PHE A 303 17.03 1.14 14.74
CA PHE A 303 16.80 0.38 13.51
C PHE A 303 16.19 -0.99 13.78
N LEU A 304 16.58 -1.67 14.86
CA LEU A 304 15.94 -2.91 15.30
C LEU A 304 14.46 -2.70 15.65
N LEU A 305 14.13 -1.63 16.38
CA LEU A 305 12.73 -1.31 16.73
C LEU A 305 11.91 -0.96 15.48
N GLN A 306 12.47 -0.20 14.54
CA GLN A 306 11.83 0.11 13.26
C GLN A 306 11.58 -1.16 12.42
N ALA A 307 12.57 -2.04 12.29
CA ALA A 307 12.41 -3.31 11.60
C ALA A 307 11.33 -4.19 12.25
N ARG A 308 11.25 -4.22 13.59
CA ARG A 308 10.21 -4.95 14.30
C ARG A 308 8.82 -4.37 14.05
N GLN A 309 8.68 -3.03 14.06
CA GLN A 309 7.41 -2.36 13.72
C GLN A 309 6.97 -2.69 12.29
N GLN A 310 7.89 -2.65 11.32
CA GLN A 310 7.63 -3.03 9.93
C GLN A 310 7.21 -4.51 9.80
N ALA A 311 7.89 -5.42 10.49
CA ALA A 311 7.54 -6.84 10.47
C ALA A 311 6.16 -7.11 11.09
N MET A 312 5.80 -6.41 12.17
CA MET A 312 4.47 -6.50 12.77
C MET A 312 3.39 -5.94 11.83
N PHE A 313 3.66 -4.83 11.15
CA PHE A 313 2.78 -4.29 10.12
C PHE A 313 2.51 -5.31 9.02
N LEU A 314 3.56 -5.88 8.41
CA LEU A 314 3.42 -6.89 7.35
C LEU A 314 2.66 -8.14 7.82
N LYS A 315 2.91 -8.60 9.06
CA LYS A 315 2.15 -9.72 9.65
C LYS A 315 0.66 -9.39 9.77
N ASN A 316 0.32 -8.18 10.21
CA ASN A 316 -1.07 -7.76 10.33
C ASN A 316 -1.76 -7.64 8.96
N VAL A 317 -1.03 -7.19 7.92
CA VAL A 317 -1.51 -7.21 6.53
C VAL A 317 -1.81 -8.65 6.10
N LEU A 318 -0.89 -9.60 6.29
CA LEU A 318 -1.10 -11.00 5.94
C LEU A 318 -2.32 -11.63 6.66
N ASN A 319 -2.44 -11.39 7.97
CA ASN A 319 -3.61 -11.87 8.74
C ASN A 319 -4.92 -11.31 8.16
N SER A 320 -4.93 -10.03 7.80
CA SER A 320 -6.10 -9.41 7.16
C SER A 320 -6.43 -10.03 5.81
N ARG A 321 -5.41 -10.34 5.00
CA ARG A 321 -5.60 -11.02 3.70
C ARG A 321 -6.15 -12.44 3.86
N GLU A 322 -5.67 -13.19 4.85
CA GLU A 322 -6.18 -14.53 5.16
C GLU A 322 -7.66 -14.49 5.56
N LEU A 323 -8.05 -13.51 6.39
CA LEU A 323 -9.45 -13.29 6.75
C LEU A 323 -10.31 -12.97 5.51
N LEU A 324 -9.84 -12.10 4.60
CA LEU A 324 -10.54 -11.81 3.34
C LEU A 324 -10.69 -13.05 2.46
N SER A 325 -9.65 -13.89 2.37
CA SER A 325 -9.70 -15.14 1.62
C SER A 325 -10.76 -16.09 2.16
N ALA A 326 -10.86 -16.26 3.48
CA ALA A 326 -11.87 -17.10 4.13
C ALA A 326 -13.32 -16.60 3.93
N GLU A 327 -13.51 -15.32 3.62
CA GLU A 327 -14.83 -14.75 3.31
C GLU A 327 -15.25 -14.94 1.84
N ARG A 328 -14.30 -15.29 0.93
CA ARG A 328 -14.61 -15.55 -0.49
C ARG A 328 -15.61 -16.69 -0.66
N ASP A 329 -15.51 -17.72 0.18
CA ASP A 329 -16.37 -18.90 0.11
C ASP A 329 -17.82 -18.62 0.58
N LYS A 330 -18.07 -17.48 1.23
CA LYS A 330 -19.36 -17.17 1.85
C LYS A 330 -20.25 -16.22 1.03
N VAL A 331 -19.82 -15.87 -0.20
CA VAL A 331 -20.58 -15.02 -1.14
C VAL A 331 -21.02 -13.69 -0.50
N ILE A 332 -20.11 -13.07 0.25
CA ILE A 332 -20.37 -11.84 0.98
C ILE A 332 -20.46 -10.65 0.03
N GLN A 333 -21.40 -9.74 0.29
CA GLN A 333 -21.52 -8.52 -0.49
C GLN A 333 -20.30 -7.61 -0.26
N PRO A 334 -19.71 -7.01 -1.31
CA PRO A 334 -18.53 -6.15 -1.18
C PRO A 334 -18.63 -5.06 -0.11
N THR A 335 -19.80 -4.43 -0.02
CA THR A 335 -20.08 -3.36 0.93
C THR A 335 -20.03 -3.83 2.39
N THR A 336 -20.40 -5.07 2.66
CA THR A 336 -20.35 -5.66 4.00
C THR A 336 -18.94 -6.06 4.46
N LEU A 337 -17.98 -6.20 3.54
CA LEU A 337 -16.57 -6.42 3.89
C LEU A 337 -15.98 -5.18 4.56
N LEU A 338 -16.30 -3.99 4.02
CA LEU A 338 -15.81 -2.74 4.59
C LEU A 338 -16.44 -2.47 5.97
N ASP A 339 -17.72 -2.79 6.15
CA ASP A 339 -18.38 -2.66 7.46
C ASP A 339 -17.74 -3.57 8.52
N LYS A 340 -17.26 -4.75 8.13
CA LYS A 340 -16.66 -5.73 9.02
C LYS A 340 -15.19 -5.44 9.36
N TYR A 341 -14.38 -5.11 8.35
CA TYR A 341 -12.91 -4.99 8.50
C TYR A 341 -12.39 -3.56 8.40
N GLY A 342 -13.22 -2.59 7.97
CA GLY A 342 -12.77 -1.22 7.71
C GLY A 342 -12.13 -0.53 8.91
N LYS A 343 -12.61 -0.79 10.15
CA LYS A 343 -11.99 -0.25 11.37
C LYS A 343 -10.59 -0.81 11.63
N ASP A 344 -10.39 -2.10 11.38
CA ASP A 344 -9.09 -2.75 11.56
C ASP A 344 -8.10 -2.25 10.50
N TRP A 345 -8.56 -2.05 9.26
CA TRP A 345 -7.75 -1.46 8.20
C TRP A 345 -7.39 0.01 8.49
N MET A 346 -8.32 0.78 9.06
CA MET A 346 -8.02 2.14 9.49
C MET A 346 -6.89 2.18 10.52
N GLN A 347 -6.91 1.25 11.50
CA GLN A 347 -5.82 1.11 12.47
C GLN A 347 -4.52 0.64 11.81
N LEU A 348 -4.61 -0.33 10.90
CA LEU A 348 -3.47 -0.91 10.19
C LEU A 348 -2.69 0.14 9.38
N PHE A 349 -3.41 0.99 8.64
CA PHE A 349 -2.83 2.04 7.78
C PHE A 349 -2.70 3.40 8.48
N ASN A 350 -3.04 3.48 9.77
CA ASN A 350 -3.10 4.73 10.53
C ASN A 350 -3.82 5.83 9.74
N CYS A 351 -4.99 5.50 9.20
CA CYS A 351 -5.82 6.38 8.39
C CYS A 351 -7.14 6.69 9.11
N THR A 352 -7.73 7.82 8.76
CA THR A 352 -8.95 8.32 9.41
C THR A 352 -10.21 7.95 8.67
N GLY A 353 -10.12 7.53 7.40
CA GLY A 353 -11.25 7.03 6.65
C GLY A 353 -10.84 6.13 5.49
N ILE A 354 -11.77 5.28 5.06
CA ILE A 354 -11.62 4.39 3.91
C ILE A 354 -12.90 4.46 3.08
N ALA A 355 -12.75 4.58 1.77
CA ALA A 355 -13.86 4.51 0.82
C ALA A 355 -13.62 3.44 -0.25
N LEU A 356 -14.67 2.73 -0.61
CA LEU A 356 -14.72 1.76 -1.69
C LEU A 356 -15.68 2.29 -2.77
N LEU A 357 -15.14 2.54 -3.97
CA LEU A 357 -15.88 2.99 -5.14
C LEU A 357 -15.99 1.83 -6.13
N TYR A 358 -17.22 1.40 -6.43
CA TYR A 358 -17.45 0.31 -7.38
C TYR A 358 -18.86 0.40 -7.98
N ARG A 359 -18.97 0.42 -9.32
CA ARG A 359 -20.25 0.43 -10.06
C ARG A 359 -21.27 1.47 -9.56
N ASN A 360 -20.83 2.72 -9.42
CA ASN A 360 -21.61 3.84 -8.86
C ASN A 360 -22.11 3.60 -7.43
N GLN A 361 -21.59 2.59 -6.73
CA GLN A 361 -21.79 2.40 -5.30
C GLN A 361 -20.57 2.96 -4.58
N VAL A 362 -20.87 3.72 -3.53
CA VAL A 362 -19.89 4.28 -2.62
C VAL A 362 -20.16 3.65 -1.26
N ARG A 363 -19.12 3.12 -0.62
CA ARG A 363 -19.18 2.69 0.77
C ARG A 363 -18.00 3.25 1.54
N CYS A 364 -18.28 3.82 2.70
CA CYS A 364 -17.30 4.56 3.49
C CYS A 364 -17.30 4.09 4.94
N VAL A 365 -16.12 4.10 5.56
CA VAL A 365 -15.94 3.91 7.01
C VAL A 365 -14.98 4.99 7.50
N GLY A 366 -15.32 5.64 8.62
CA GLY A 366 -14.53 6.73 9.18
C GLY A 366 -14.77 8.08 8.50
N GLU A 367 -13.77 8.95 8.56
CA GLU A 367 -13.79 10.32 8.03
C GLU A 367 -13.40 10.33 6.54
N THR A 368 -14.39 10.28 5.65
CA THR A 368 -14.22 10.33 4.18
C THR A 368 -14.85 11.57 3.56
N LEU A 369 -14.57 11.86 2.29
CA LEU A 369 -15.34 12.82 1.48
C LEU A 369 -16.82 12.38 1.34
N ASP A 370 -17.69 13.30 0.89
CA ASP A 370 -19.08 12.93 0.61
C ASP A 370 -19.21 12.13 -0.70
N ASP A 371 -20.36 11.49 -0.91
CA ASP A 371 -20.56 10.58 -2.05
C ASP A 371 -20.44 11.28 -3.42
N TYR A 372 -20.79 12.58 -3.50
CA TYR A 372 -20.69 13.36 -4.74
C TYR A 372 -19.23 13.70 -5.07
N GLU A 373 -18.47 14.11 -4.06
CA GLU A 373 -17.04 14.37 -4.17
C GLU A 373 -16.26 13.10 -4.50
N LEU A 374 -16.61 11.97 -3.88
CA LEU A 374 -15.98 10.68 -4.14
C LEU A 374 -16.18 10.21 -5.59
N ASP A 375 -17.33 10.47 -6.20
CA ASP A 375 -17.57 10.20 -7.61
C ASP A 375 -16.66 11.07 -8.52
N ILE A 376 -16.47 12.34 -8.18
CA ILE A 376 -15.54 13.24 -8.88
C ILE A 376 -14.10 12.73 -8.76
N VAL A 377 -13.65 12.38 -7.55
CA VAL A 377 -12.31 11.81 -7.32
C VAL A 377 -12.13 10.52 -8.12
N GLY A 378 -13.10 9.61 -8.08
CA GLY A 378 -13.05 8.35 -8.81
C GLY A 378 -12.89 8.53 -10.32
N LYS A 379 -13.65 9.46 -10.92
CA LYS A 379 -13.54 9.82 -12.35
C LYS A 379 -12.17 10.41 -12.67
N TRP A 380 -11.72 11.38 -11.87
CA TRP A 380 -10.42 12.02 -12.07
C TRP A 380 -9.27 11.00 -12.02
N LEU A 381 -9.28 10.10 -11.01
CA LEU A 381 -8.29 9.04 -10.86
C LEU A 381 -8.28 8.10 -12.07
N THR A 382 -9.45 7.72 -12.59
CA THR A 382 -9.57 6.90 -13.80
C THR A 382 -8.97 7.57 -15.02
N GLU A 383 -9.21 8.87 -15.21
CA GLU A 383 -8.72 9.62 -16.36
C GLU A 383 -7.21 9.90 -16.30
N HIS A 384 -6.66 10.20 -15.12
CA HIS A 384 -5.31 10.75 -14.98
C HIS A 384 -4.29 9.78 -14.39
N VAL A 385 -4.69 8.88 -13.50
CA VAL A 385 -3.80 7.88 -12.87
C VAL A 385 -3.85 6.55 -13.62
N GLY A 386 -5.01 6.18 -14.14
CA GLY A 386 -5.24 4.88 -14.79
C GLY A 386 -5.40 3.74 -13.77
N GLN A 387 -5.42 2.49 -14.23
CA GLN A 387 -5.80 1.32 -13.42
C GLN A 387 -4.65 0.41 -12.98
N LYS A 388 -3.38 0.82 -13.16
CA LYS A 388 -2.22 -0.07 -12.95
C LYS A 388 -1.39 0.22 -11.70
N MET A 389 -1.40 1.46 -11.22
CA MET A 389 -0.52 1.89 -10.12
C MET A 389 -1.35 2.62 -9.07
N CYS A 390 -0.96 2.43 -7.81
CA CYS A 390 -1.47 3.25 -6.73
C CYS A 390 -1.00 4.71 -6.89
N TRP A 391 -1.79 5.64 -6.38
CA TRP A 391 -1.47 7.07 -6.33
C TRP A 391 -1.55 7.54 -4.88
N ALA A 392 -0.44 8.09 -4.39
CA ALA A 392 -0.33 8.60 -3.03
C ALA A 392 -0.11 10.11 -3.06
N CYS A 393 -0.83 10.82 -2.20
CA CYS A 393 -0.67 12.25 -1.99
C CYS A 393 -0.78 12.55 -0.50
N ASP A 394 0.16 13.31 0.03
CA ASP A 394 0.22 13.67 1.46
C ASP A 394 -0.32 15.10 1.73
N GLN A 395 -0.51 15.89 0.67
CA GLN A 395 -1.03 17.27 0.69
C GLN A 395 -2.01 17.48 -0.47
N LEU A 396 -3.27 17.11 -0.26
CA LEU A 396 -4.32 17.17 -1.28
C LEU A 396 -4.53 18.58 -1.84
N SER A 397 -4.34 19.64 -1.04
CA SER A 397 -4.43 21.03 -1.50
C SER A 397 -3.42 21.41 -2.60
N LYS A 398 -2.27 20.73 -2.65
CA LYS A 398 -1.26 20.92 -3.71
C LYS A 398 -1.46 19.98 -4.89
N SER A 399 -2.45 19.08 -4.82
CA SER A 399 -2.75 18.16 -5.90
C SER A 399 -3.75 18.77 -6.90
N PRO A 400 -3.84 18.23 -8.12
CA PRO A 400 -4.87 18.64 -9.08
C PRO A 400 -6.33 18.46 -8.57
N LEU A 401 -6.55 17.62 -7.55
CA LEU A 401 -7.86 17.39 -6.96
C LEU A 401 -8.36 18.57 -6.10
N ASN A 402 -7.49 19.49 -5.68
CA ASN A 402 -7.85 20.62 -4.82
C ASN A 402 -8.96 21.50 -5.40
N ASN A 403 -8.97 21.68 -6.73
CA ASN A 403 -9.98 22.50 -7.41
C ASN A 403 -11.29 21.75 -7.68
N LEU A 404 -11.32 20.43 -7.45
CA LEU A 404 -12.42 19.55 -7.81
C LEU A 404 -13.26 19.10 -6.61
N VAL A 405 -12.67 19.05 -5.42
CA VAL A 405 -13.34 18.56 -4.20
C VAL A 405 -13.00 19.40 -2.98
N ASN A 406 -13.92 19.48 -2.01
CA ASN A 406 -13.70 20.23 -0.79
C ASN A 406 -12.92 19.39 0.23
N VAL A 407 -11.59 19.54 0.20
CA VAL A 407 -10.64 18.79 1.03
C VAL A 407 -10.63 19.21 2.52
N ARG A 408 -11.68 19.89 3.03
CA ARG A 408 -11.74 20.37 4.43
C ARG A 408 -11.37 19.26 5.42
N ASN A 409 -10.31 19.51 6.19
CA ASN A 409 -9.71 18.63 7.21
C ASN A 409 -9.08 17.31 6.70
N ARG A 410 -8.84 17.15 5.40
CA ARG A 410 -8.26 15.94 4.79
C ARG A 410 -7.07 16.31 3.90
N ALA A 411 -5.87 15.90 4.31
CA ALA A 411 -4.64 16.22 3.58
C ALA A 411 -4.05 15.04 2.82
N GLY A 412 -4.27 13.81 3.30
CA GLY A 412 -3.66 12.61 2.70
C GLY A 412 -4.67 11.72 1.98
N LEU A 413 -4.33 11.27 0.77
CA LEU A 413 -5.08 10.27 0.00
C LEU A 413 -4.13 9.23 -0.58
N LEU A 414 -4.39 7.96 -0.27
CA LEU A 414 -3.83 6.82 -0.98
C LEU A 414 -4.96 6.18 -1.78
N ALA A 415 -4.86 6.27 -3.11
CA ALA A 415 -5.81 5.72 -4.06
C ALA A 415 -5.23 4.47 -4.73
N VAL A 416 -5.96 3.37 -4.62
CA VAL A 416 -5.52 2.06 -5.12
C VAL A 416 -6.57 1.53 -6.11
N PRO A 417 -6.19 1.19 -7.35
CA PRO A 417 -7.14 0.68 -8.33
C PRO A 417 -7.57 -0.75 -7.97
N LEU A 418 -8.86 -1.07 -8.20
CA LEU A 418 -9.40 -2.42 -8.06
C LEU A 418 -9.41 -3.12 -9.43
N PRO A 419 -8.59 -4.17 -9.65
CA PRO A 419 -8.51 -4.86 -10.94
C PRO A 419 -9.70 -5.82 -11.13
N ILE A 420 -10.90 -5.29 -11.36
CA ILE A 420 -12.14 -6.09 -11.48
C ILE A 420 -12.52 -6.32 -12.96
N GLU A 421 -12.58 -5.27 -13.78
CA GLU A 421 -12.96 -5.33 -15.21
C GLU A 421 -12.08 -4.41 -16.05
N GLN A 422 -11.78 -4.78 -17.31
CA GLN A 422 -10.91 -3.99 -18.20
C GLN A 422 -11.44 -2.58 -18.54
N ASN A 423 -12.74 -2.32 -18.35
CA ASN A 423 -13.41 -1.07 -18.73
C ASN A 423 -14.25 -0.43 -17.59
N GLN A 424 -14.23 -0.98 -16.37
CA GLN A 424 -14.88 -0.36 -15.21
C GLN A 424 -13.86 -0.12 -14.10
N SER A 425 -13.79 1.12 -13.65
CA SER A 425 -12.85 1.53 -12.61
C SER A 425 -13.47 1.36 -11.24
N GLY A 426 -12.91 0.45 -10.45
CA GLY A 426 -13.10 0.43 -9.00
C GLY A 426 -11.91 1.06 -8.30
N TRP A 427 -12.15 1.70 -7.15
CA TRP A 427 -11.11 2.32 -6.35
C TRP A 427 -11.25 1.98 -4.87
N PHE A 428 -10.12 1.70 -4.24
CA PHE A 428 -9.96 1.60 -2.80
C PHE A 428 -9.17 2.81 -2.32
N LEU A 429 -9.82 3.67 -1.55
CA LEU A 429 -9.29 4.98 -1.15
C LEU A 429 -9.08 5.00 0.36
N LEU A 430 -7.89 5.42 0.80
CA LEU A 430 -7.57 5.64 2.21
C LEU A 430 -7.27 7.11 2.44
N PHE A 431 -7.91 7.69 3.45
CA PHE A 431 -7.83 9.11 3.79
C PHE A 431 -7.09 9.29 5.12
N ARG A 432 -6.18 10.27 5.15
CA ARG A 432 -5.57 10.77 6.38
C ARG A 432 -6.02 12.20 6.61
N ARG A 433 -6.42 12.50 7.84
CA ARG A 433 -6.75 13.86 8.26
C ARG A 433 -5.56 14.79 8.07
N ALA A 434 -5.85 16.04 7.74
CA ALA A 434 -4.88 17.11 7.85
C ALA A 434 -4.42 17.25 9.30
N GLN A 435 -3.12 17.27 9.51
CA GLN A 435 -2.53 17.71 10.76
C GLN A 435 -2.16 19.18 10.57
N LYS A 436 -2.74 20.06 11.41
CA LYS A 436 -2.21 21.43 11.51
C LYS A 436 -0.79 21.32 12.04
N ALA A 437 0.17 21.44 11.15
CA ALA A 437 1.56 21.39 11.48
C ALA A 437 2.10 22.83 11.46
N GLN A 438 2.40 23.34 12.64
CA GLN A 438 3.21 24.55 12.77
C GLN A 438 4.67 24.10 12.77
N HIS A 439 5.33 24.30 11.63
CA HIS A 439 6.75 24.05 11.52
C HIS A 439 7.47 25.33 11.92
N ASN A 440 8.11 25.30 13.07
CA ASN A 440 9.04 26.35 13.45
C ASN A 440 10.36 26.09 12.72
N TRP A 441 10.81 27.03 11.92
CA TRP A 441 12.05 26.94 11.18
C TRP A 441 13.14 27.76 11.87
N VAL A 442 14.35 27.20 11.93
CA VAL A 442 15.57 27.94 12.24
C VAL A 442 16.33 28.17 10.94
N GLY A 443 16.70 29.42 10.67
CA GLY A 443 17.60 29.76 9.57
C GLY A 443 16.92 30.47 8.40
N LYS A 444 17.66 30.62 7.30
CA LYS A 444 17.26 31.48 6.17
C LYS A 444 16.00 30.94 5.48
N LYS A 445 14.98 31.80 5.31
CA LYS A 445 13.84 31.49 4.45
C LYS A 445 14.27 31.57 2.99
N GLN A 446 14.48 30.43 2.32
CA GLN A 446 14.59 30.40 0.86
C GLN A 446 13.20 30.60 0.27
N ILE A 447 12.84 31.84 -0.06
CA ILE A 447 11.65 32.10 -0.88
C ILE A 447 12.05 31.80 -2.32
N ILE A 448 11.66 30.63 -2.83
CA ILE A 448 11.64 30.38 -4.27
C ILE A 448 10.35 31.00 -4.78
N GLU A 449 10.39 32.26 -5.22
CA GLU A 449 9.25 32.86 -5.92
C GLU A 449 9.13 32.21 -7.30
N ALA A 450 7.94 31.68 -7.62
CA ALA A 450 7.64 31.14 -8.92
C ALA A 450 7.92 32.20 -10.01
N GLU A 451 8.62 31.76 -11.05
CA GLU A 451 9.06 32.48 -12.25
C GLU A 451 8.26 33.76 -12.54
N THR A 452 8.87 34.92 -12.26
CA THR A 452 8.51 36.17 -12.95
C THR A 452 9.63 36.56 -13.92
N PRO A 453 9.33 37.15 -15.09
CA PRO A 453 10.23 37.17 -16.25
C PRO A 453 11.31 38.26 -16.19
N ASN A 454 11.75 38.69 -15.00
CA ASN A 454 12.65 39.84 -14.86
C ASN A 454 13.76 39.58 -13.82
N PRO A 455 14.99 39.24 -14.25
CA PRO A 455 16.09 38.91 -13.36
C PRO A 455 16.78 40.19 -12.94
N LEU A 456 16.39 40.77 -11.80
CA LEU A 456 17.19 41.69 -10.99
C LEU A 456 16.33 42.12 -9.79
N LYS A 457 16.14 41.21 -8.83
CA LYS A 457 15.70 41.60 -7.49
C LYS A 457 16.60 40.93 -6.45
N ARG A 458 17.31 41.81 -5.74
CA ARG A 458 18.11 41.58 -4.54
C ARG A 458 17.45 40.53 -3.63
N ILE A 459 18.18 39.47 -3.35
CA ILE A 459 17.98 38.63 -2.15
C ILE A 459 18.29 39.56 -0.97
N GLU A 460 17.27 40.05 -0.25
CA GLU A 460 17.51 40.73 1.03
C GLU A 460 17.89 39.67 2.07
N GLU A 461 19.19 39.59 2.36
CA GLU A 461 19.75 38.73 3.40
C GLU A 461 19.40 39.27 4.79
N ARG A 462 18.36 38.72 5.42
CA ARG A 462 18.10 38.91 6.86
C ARG A 462 18.60 37.69 7.64
N GLY A 463 19.06 37.94 8.87
CA GLY A 463 19.80 36.99 9.71
C GLY A 463 19.04 35.71 10.08
N HIS A 464 19.66 34.87 10.91
CA HIS A 464 19.07 33.61 11.40
C HIS A 464 17.90 33.91 12.35
N GLU A 465 16.72 34.15 11.77
CA GLU A 465 15.47 34.37 12.49
C GLU A 465 14.70 33.04 12.64
N ILE A 466 14.05 32.86 13.78
CA ILE A 466 13.02 31.84 13.93
C ILE A 466 11.80 32.33 13.18
N TRP A 467 11.33 31.54 12.21
CA TRP A 467 10.10 31.85 11.49
C TRP A 467 9.15 30.65 11.54
N MET A 468 7.86 30.92 11.57
CA MET A 468 6.83 29.89 11.64
C MET A 468 6.20 29.70 10.27
N GLU A 469 6.20 28.46 9.78
CA GLU A 469 5.40 28.05 8.65
C GLU A 469 4.20 27.28 9.18
N THR A 470 2.99 27.80 8.95
CA THR A 470 1.78 27.04 9.23
C THR A 470 1.40 26.30 7.96
N ILE A 471 1.55 24.98 7.95
CA ILE A 471 0.98 24.13 6.91
C ILE A 471 -0.32 23.57 7.47
N GLU A 472 -1.45 24.09 6.98
CA GLU A 472 -2.78 23.67 7.45
C GLU A 472 -3.26 22.36 6.83
N ASP A 473 -2.57 21.86 5.79
CA ASP A 473 -3.01 20.73 4.97
C ASP A 473 -1.89 19.70 4.70
N GLU A 474 -1.21 19.23 5.75
CA GLU A 474 -0.22 18.14 5.64
C GLU A 474 -0.66 16.91 6.43
N ALA A 475 -0.64 15.74 5.78
CA ALA A 475 -0.81 14.44 6.43
C ALA A 475 0.54 13.72 6.57
N ASN A 476 0.57 12.71 7.44
CA ASN A 476 1.69 11.77 7.50
C ASN A 476 1.88 11.10 6.13
N ARG A 477 3.14 11.01 5.68
CA ARG A 477 3.47 10.44 4.38
C ARG A 477 3.08 8.96 4.27
N TRP A 478 2.57 8.55 3.12
CA TRP A 478 2.33 7.13 2.81
C TRP A 478 3.64 6.42 2.49
N SER A 479 4.05 5.50 3.35
CA SER A 479 5.25 4.70 3.10
C SER A 479 5.05 3.74 1.92
N VAL A 480 6.16 3.36 1.25
CA VAL A 480 6.13 2.39 0.15
C VAL A 480 5.50 1.05 0.59
N ASN A 481 5.77 0.62 1.82
CA ASN A 481 5.20 -0.61 2.37
C ASN A 481 3.68 -0.50 2.59
N GLU A 482 3.17 0.66 3.01
CA GLU A 482 1.72 0.90 3.11
C GLU A 482 1.07 0.91 1.72
N GLN A 483 1.71 1.53 0.73
CA GLN A 483 1.22 1.55 -0.65
C GLN A 483 1.11 0.12 -1.22
N HIS A 484 2.15 -0.70 -1.07
CA HIS A 484 2.12 -2.11 -1.48
C HIS A 484 1.10 -2.94 -0.70
N ALA A 485 1.01 -2.76 0.62
CA ALA A 485 0.03 -3.48 1.43
C ALA A 485 -1.42 -3.11 1.08
N ALA A 486 -1.69 -1.85 0.75
CA ALA A 486 -3.00 -1.41 0.30
C ALA A 486 -3.31 -1.96 -1.10
N GLN A 487 -2.31 -2.03 -2.00
CA GLN A 487 -2.42 -2.71 -3.30
C GLN A 487 -2.81 -4.18 -3.15
N ASP A 488 -2.08 -4.93 -2.31
CA ASP A 488 -2.38 -6.34 -2.02
C ASP A 488 -3.81 -6.55 -1.49
N LEU A 489 -4.27 -5.69 -0.57
CA LEU A 489 -5.63 -5.77 -0.03
C LEU A 489 -6.68 -5.40 -1.09
N ALA A 490 -6.40 -4.43 -1.95
CA ALA A 490 -7.30 -4.05 -3.04
C ALA A 490 -7.43 -5.16 -4.08
N GLU A 491 -6.35 -5.88 -4.39
CA GLU A 491 -6.41 -7.09 -5.23
C GLU A 491 -7.28 -8.18 -4.60
N ASP A 492 -7.10 -8.44 -3.30
CA ASP A 492 -7.90 -9.45 -2.61
C ASP A 492 -9.39 -9.07 -2.52
N LEU A 493 -9.69 -7.78 -2.34
CA LEU A 493 -11.03 -7.21 -2.41
C LEU A 493 -11.63 -7.35 -3.81
N ALA A 494 -10.86 -7.03 -4.86
CA ALA A 494 -11.30 -7.17 -6.25
C ALA A 494 -11.67 -8.62 -6.58
N VAL A 495 -10.89 -9.59 -6.11
CA VAL A 495 -11.23 -11.02 -6.24
C VAL A 495 -12.54 -11.34 -5.52
N ALA A 496 -12.73 -10.90 -4.27
CA ALA A 496 -13.97 -11.14 -3.52
C ALA A 496 -15.20 -10.52 -4.22
N ILE A 497 -15.06 -9.29 -4.75
CA ILE A 497 -16.10 -8.62 -5.53
C ILE A 497 -16.45 -9.43 -6.78
N THR A 498 -15.43 -9.89 -7.51
CA THR A 498 -15.60 -10.66 -8.74
C THR A 498 -16.31 -11.99 -8.47
N VAL A 499 -15.92 -12.72 -7.42
CA VAL A 499 -16.56 -13.97 -7.01
C VAL A 499 -18.04 -13.74 -6.68
N HIS A 500 -18.36 -12.70 -5.91
CA HIS A 500 -19.76 -12.36 -5.60
C HIS A 500 -20.57 -12.05 -6.88
N GLN A 501 -19.99 -11.30 -7.82
CA GLN A 501 -20.62 -10.97 -9.09
C GLN A 501 -20.88 -12.20 -9.97
N VAL A 502 -19.89 -13.08 -10.10
CA VAL A 502 -20.02 -14.33 -10.87
C VAL A 502 -21.15 -15.19 -10.29
N ASN A 503 -21.23 -15.32 -8.96
CA ASN A 503 -22.30 -16.07 -8.31
C ASN A 503 -23.67 -15.45 -8.56
N ARG A 504 -23.81 -14.13 -8.43
CA ARG A 504 -25.05 -13.41 -8.73
C ARG A 504 -25.50 -13.61 -10.19
N LEU A 505 -24.57 -13.47 -11.14
CA LEU A 505 -24.86 -13.68 -12.57
C LEU A 505 -25.26 -15.12 -12.86
N ASN A 506 -24.59 -16.11 -12.25
CA ASN A 506 -24.96 -17.51 -12.37
C ASN A 506 -26.37 -17.79 -11.85
N THR A 507 -26.75 -17.22 -10.70
CA THR A 507 -28.13 -17.35 -10.18
C THR A 507 -29.16 -16.72 -11.13
N GLN A 508 -28.87 -15.53 -11.68
CA GLN A 508 -29.76 -14.88 -12.65
C GLN A 508 -29.89 -15.71 -13.94
N LEU A 509 -28.78 -16.25 -14.45
CA LEU A 509 -28.76 -17.12 -15.63
C LEU A 509 -29.59 -18.40 -15.39
N GLN A 510 -29.45 -19.02 -14.21
CA GLN A 510 -30.25 -20.19 -13.84
C GLN A 510 -31.75 -19.87 -13.79
N LEU A 511 -32.14 -18.73 -13.22
CA LEU A 511 -33.53 -18.29 -13.17
C LEU A 511 -34.09 -18.03 -14.57
N ALA A 512 -33.35 -17.28 -15.39
CA ALA A 512 -33.74 -16.98 -16.77
C ALA A 512 -33.86 -18.26 -17.62
N ASN A 513 -32.92 -19.20 -17.49
CA ASN A 513 -32.99 -20.50 -18.15
C ASN A 513 -34.20 -21.32 -17.70
N LYS A 514 -34.58 -21.25 -16.42
CA LYS A 514 -35.81 -21.89 -15.92
C LYS A 514 -37.06 -21.28 -16.54
N GLN A 515 -37.16 -19.95 -16.57
CA GLN A 515 -38.29 -19.23 -17.18
C GLN A 515 -38.41 -19.49 -18.68
N LEU A 516 -37.28 -19.50 -19.41
CA LEU A 516 -37.27 -19.84 -20.84
C LEU A 516 -37.75 -21.27 -21.08
N LYS A 517 -37.33 -22.23 -20.23
CA LYS A 517 -37.83 -23.62 -20.31
C LYS A 517 -39.34 -23.68 -20.07
N GLU A 518 -39.87 -22.93 -19.11
CA GLU A 518 -41.32 -22.90 -18.83
C GLU A 518 -42.10 -22.33 -20.03
N ILE A 519 -41.68 -21.19 -20.60
CA ILE A 519 -42.33 -20.56 -21.76
C ILE A 519 -42.24 -21.45 -23.01
N ALA A 520 -41.08 -22.07 -23.26
CA ALA A 520 -40.88 -22.91 -24.44
C ALA A 520 -41.76 -24.18 -24.43
N HIS A 521 -42.23 -24.61 -23.26
CA HIS A 521 -42.85 -25.91 -23.06
C HIS A 521 -44.31 -25.87 -22.59
N THR A 522 -44.85 -24.71 -22.25
CA THR A 522 -46.22 -24.57 -21.74
C THR A 522 -47.04 -23.60 -22.57
N ASP A 523 -48.36 -23.81 -22.63
CA ASP A 523 -49.30 -22.85 -23.21
C ASP A 523 -49.48 -21.68 -22.24
N THR A 524 -49.43 -20.46 -22.75
CA THR A 524 -49.43 -19.26 -21.92
C THR A 524 -50.76 -19.03 -21.21
N LEU A 525 -51.88 -19.48 -21.79
CA LEU A 525 -53.23 -19.32 -21.25
C LEU A 525 -53.61 -20.47 -20.31
N THR A 526 -53.45 -21.72 -20.74
CA THR A 526 -53.94 -22.89 -20.01
C THR A 526 -52.91 -23.51 -19.06
N LYS A 527 -51.64 -23.10 -19.14
CA LYS A 527 -50.49 -23.64 -18.38
C LYS A 527 -50.21 -25.14 -18.58
N THR A 528 -50.95 -25.81 -19.47
CA THR A 528 -50.70 -27.18 -19.93
C THR A 528 -49.51 -27.21 -20.88
N TRP A 529 -49.10 -28.39 -21.34
CA TRP A 529 -48.03 -28.46 -22.35
C TRP A 529 -48.48 -27.77 -23.63
N ASN A 530 -47.59 -27.00 -24.26
CA ASN A 530 -47.89 -26.49 -25.60
C ASN A 530 -47.75 -27.61 -26.63
N ARG A 531 -48.23 -27.33 -27.85
CA ARG A 531 -48.12 -28.26 -28.98
C ARG A 531 -46.71 -28.79 -29.17
N TYR A 532 -45.69 -27.94 -29.14
CA TYR A 532 -44.29 -28.35 -29.35
C TYR A 532 -43.82 -29.40 -28.34
N ARG A 533 -44.06 -29.18 -27.04
CA ARG A 533 -43.70 -30.15 -26.01
C ARG A 533 -44.48 -31.45 -26.15
N MET A 534 -45.77 -31.37 -26.52
CA MET A 534 -46.57 -32.56 -26.75
C MET A 534 -46.06 -33.37 -27.94
N GLU A 535 -45.64 -32.72 -29.02
CA GLU A 535 -45.04 -33.40 -30.19
C GLU A 535 -43.78 -34.19 -29.79
N LEU A 536 -42.86 -33.57 -29.05
CA LEU A 536 -41.67 -34.23 -28.54
C LEU A 536 -41.99 -35.44 -27.65
N ALA A 537 -43.01 -35.31 -26.79
CA ALA A 537 -43.40 -36.39 -25.89
C ALA A 537 -44.03 -37.56 -26.63
N ILE A 538 -44.87 -37.30 -27.63
CA ILE A 538 -45.44 -38.36 -28.48
C ILE A 538 -44.36 -39.07 -29.27
N ASP A 539 -43.41 -38.34 -29.87
CA ASP A 539 -42.29 -38.94 -30.62
C ASP A 539 -41.43 -39.84 -29.71
N ALA A 540 -41.19 -39.41 -28.45
CA ALA A 540 -40.48 -40.21 -27.47
C ALA A 540 -41.24 -41.47 -27.03
N GLU A 541 -42.54 -41.37 -26.79
CA GLU A 541 -43.40 -42.51 -26.43
C GLU A 541 -43.55 -43.50 -27.59
N LEU A 542 -43.64 -43.05 -28.83
CA LEU A 542 -43.66 -43.93 -30.00
C LEU A 542 -42.36 -44.74 -30.13
N ALA A 543 -41.21 -44.09 -29.92
CA ALA A 543 -39.92 -44.78 -29.89
C ALA A 543 -39.80 -45.77 -28.71
N ALA A 544 -40.37 -45.43 -27.55
CA ALA A 544 -40.42 -46.32 -26.39
C ALA A 544 -41.34 -47.53 -26.63
N ALA A 545 -42.51 -47.31 -27.22
CA ALA A 545 -43.47 -48.35 -27.59
C ALA A 545 -42.85 -49.36 -28.58
N GLU A 546 -42.10 -48.88 -29.58
CA GLU A 546 -41.38 -49.74 -30.52
C GLU A 546 -40.30 -50.60 -29.85
N ARG A 547 -39.59 -50.05 -28.88
CA ARG A 547 -38.47 -50.74 -28.22
C ARG A 547 -38.89 -51.70 -27.10
N TYR A 548 -39.96 -51.36 -26.37
CA TYR A 548 -40.32 -52.06 -25.12
C TYR A 548 -41.69 -52.76 -25.18
N ASP A 549 -42.37 -52.74 -26.34
CA ASP A 549 -43.68 -53.36 -26.56
C ASP A 549 -44.72 -52.89 -25.52
N HIS A 550 -44.79 -51.57 -25.34
CA HIS A 550 -45.74 -50.93 -24.43
C HIS A 550 -46.79 -50.15 -25.22
N PRO A 551 -48.09 -50.37 -24.95
CA PRO A 551 -49.13 -49.63 -25.67
C PRO A 551 -49.14 -48.17 -25.21
N CYS A 552 -49.26 -47.26 -26.16
CA CYS A 552 -49.46 -45.84 -25.90
C CYS A 552 -50.65 -45.35 -26.72
N SER A 553 -51.48 -44.48 -26.15
CA SER A 553 -52.66 -43.95 -26.83
C SER A 553 -52.73 -42.44 -26.72
N VAL A 554 -53.29 -41.81 -27.74
CA VAL A 554 -53.57 -40.38 -27.77
C VAL A 554 -55.08 -40.15 -27.76
N LEU A 555 -55.53 -39.23 -26.93
CA LEU A 555 -56.89 -38.72 -26.91
C LEU A 555 -56.86 -37.29 -27.40
N LEU A 556 -57.35 -37.04 -28.62
CA LEU A 556 -57.49 -35.69 -29.17
C LEU A 556 -58.94 -35.25 -28.98
N PHE A 557 -59.17 -34.08 -28.40
CA PHE A 557 -60.51 -33.60 -28.15
C PHE A 557 -60.65 -32.10 -28.34
N ASP A 558 -61.89 -31.69 -28.62
CA ASP A 558 -62.26 -30.34 -28.95
C ASP A 558 -63.57 -29.97 -28.25
N ILE A 559 -63.68 -28.70 -27.86
CA ILE A 559 -64.85 -28.16 -27.16
C ILE A 559 -66.00 -27.93 -28.14
N ASP A 560 -67.11 -28.63 -27.91
CA ASP A 560 -68.26 -28.56 -28.78
C ASP A 560 -68.87 -27.15 -28.80
N ARG A 561 -68.96 -26.57 -30.02
CA ARG A 561 -69.57 -25.25 -30.27
C ARG A 561 -68.87 -24.11 -29.52
N PHE A 562 -67.57 -24.20 -29.27
CA PHE A 562 -66.82 -23.16 -28.57
C PHE A 562 -66.89 -21.79 -29.26
N LYS A 563 -66.94 -21.75 -30.60
CA LYS A 563 -67.21 -20.51 -31.33
C LYS A 563 -68.49 -19.80 -30.86
N SER A 564 -69.56 -20.54 -30.55
CA SER A 564 -70.80 -19.95 -30.02
C SER A 564 -70.62 -19.40 -28.60
N VAL A 565 -69.70 -19.95 -27.80
CA VAL A 565 -69.34 -19.39 -26.49
C VAL A 565 -68.66 -18.04 -26.69
N ASN A 566 -67.68 -17.96 -27.58
CA ASN A 566 -66.99 -16.71 -27.91
C ASN A 566 -67.95 -15.66 -28.50
N ASP A 567 -68.79 -16.06 -29.44
CA ASP A 567 -69.72 -15.15 -30.13
C ASP A 567 -70.79 -14.57 -29.16
N ASN A 568 -71.22 -15.34 -28.16
CA ASN A 568 -72.26 -14.94 -27.22
C ASN A 568 -71.75 -14.24 -25.95
N TYR A 569 -70.56 -14.61 -25.47
CA TYR A 569 -70.04 -14.17 -24.17
C TYR A 569 -68.68 -13.45 -24.24
N GLY A 570 -68.10 -13.33 -25.44
CA GLY A 570 -66.81 -12.68 -25.67
C GLY A 570 -65.60 -13.59 -25.46
N HIS A 571 -64.46 -13.15 -25.97
CA HIS A 571 -63.21 -13.91 -25.92
C HIS A 571 -62.70 -14.16 -24.49
N ASP A 572 -62.86 -13.20 -23.57
CA ASP A 572 -62.45 -13.37 -22.18
C ASP A 572 -63.19 -14.53 -21.48
N ALA A 573 -64.48 -14.71 -21.81
CA ALA A 573 -65.27 -15.83 -21.31
C ALA A 573 -64.81 -17.16 -21.93
N GLY A 574 -64.44 -17.16 -23.21
CA GLY A 574 -63.83 -18.32 -23.87
C GLY A 574 -62.50 -18.72 -23.22
N ASP A 575 -61.64 -17.74 -22.92
CA ASP A 575 -60.36 -17.97 -22.27
C ASP A 575 -60.53 -18.59 -20.86
N GLN A 576 -61.51 -18.12 -20.08
CA GLN A 576 -61.85 -18.72 -18.79
C GLN A 576 -62.33 -20.17 -18.92
N VAL A 577 -63.12 -20.46 -19.95
CA VAL A 577 -63.56 -21.83 -20.26
C VAL A 577 -62.37 -22.72 -20.59
N LEU A 578 -61.42 -22.25 -21.40
CA LEU A 578 -60.22 -23.01 -21.76
C LEU A 578 -59.33 -23.30 -20.54
N THR A 579 -59.09 -22.31 -19.69
CA THR A 579 -58.28 -22.47 -18.48
C THR A 579 -58.93 -23.46 -17.51
N ARG A 580 -60.22 -23.28 -17.21
CA ARG A 580 -60.94 -24.16 -16.29
C ARG A 580 -61.07 -25.58 -16.83
N LEU A 581 -61.32 -25.75 -18.13
CA LEU A 581 -61.35 -27.07 -18.76
C LEU A 581 -60.01 -27.79 -18.60
N ALA A 582 -58.90 -27.08 -18.84
CA ALA A 582 -57.58 -27.64 -18.67
C ALA A 582 -57.32 -28.10 -17.22
N GLU A 583 -57.71 -27.31 -16.23
CA GLU A 583 -57.62 -27.68 -14.80
C GLU A 583 -58.47 -28.92 -14.48
N GLU A 584 -59.71 -28.96 -14.95
CA GLU A 584 -60.65 -30.06 -14.72
C GLU A 584 -60.13 -31.36 -15.34
N VAL A 585 -59.63 -31.31 -16.58
CA VAL A 585 -59.04 -32.48 -17.25
C VAL A 585 -57.77 -32.91 -16.52
N GLN A 586 -56.84 -31.99 -16.23
CA GLN A 586 -55.59 -32.29 -15.55
C GLN A 586 -55.81 -32.93 -14.18
N SER A 587 -56.87 -32.55 -13.44
CA SER A 587 -57.22 -33.14 -12.14
C SER A 587 -57.63 -34.62 -12.20
N LYS A 588 -58.00 -35.12 -13.39
CA LYS A 588 -58.44 -36.51 -13.63
C LYS A 588 -57.36 -37.38 -14.26
N LEU A 589 -56.25 -36.78 -14.68
CA LEU A 589 -55.12 -37.48 -15.29
C LEU A 589 -54.18 -38.05 -14.22
N ARG A 590 -53.53 -39.17 -14.54
CA ARG A 590 -52.46 -39.74 -13.70
C ARG A 590 -51.18 -38.94 -13.89
N THR A 591 -50.20 -39.15 -13.01
CA THR A 591 -48.86 -38.53 -13.15
C THR A 591 -48.12 -38.96 -14.42
N SER A 592 -48.49 -40.11 -15.01
CA SER A 592 -47.95 -40.62 -16.27
C SER A 592 -48.67 -40.08 -17.51
N ASP A 593 -49.81 -39.42 -17.34
CA ASP A 593 -50.61 -38.91 -18.45
C ASP A 593 -50.38 -37.40 -18.60
N TYR A 594 -50.19 -36.93 -19.82
CA TYR A 594 -49.84 -35.54 -20.07
C TYR A 594 -50.91 -34.84 -20.89
N LEU A 595 -51.37 -33.68 -20.40
CA LEU A 595 -52.29 -32.80 -21.11
C LEU A 595 -51.51 -31.69 -21.84
N GLY A 596 -51.86 -31.47 -23.10
CA GLY A 596 -51.38 -30.34 -23.88
C GLY A 596 -52.50 -29.65 -24.64
N ARG A 597 -52.33 -28.35 -24.90
CA ARG A 597 -53.18 -27.60 -25.82
C ARG A 597 -52.62 -27.73 -27.23
N TRP A 598 -53.41 -28.32 -28.12
CA TRP A 598 -52.99 -28.66 -29.48
C TRP A 598 -53.16 -27.49 -30.45
N GLY A 599 -54.23 -26.71 -30.29
CA GLY A 599 -54.47 -25.47 -31.03
C GLY A 599 -55.87 -24.91 -30.75
N GLY A 600 -56.02 -23.58 -30.61
CA GLY A 600 -57.34 -22.96 -30.41
C GLY A 600 -58.12 -23.56 -29.23
N GLU A 601 -59.17 -24.32 -29.53
CA GLU A 601 -60.06 -25.03 -28.59
C GLU A 601 -59.78 -26.54 -28.48
N GLU A 602 -58.71 -27.02 -29.12
CA GLU A 602 -58.29 -28.43 -29.17
C GLU A 602 -57.23 -28.74 -28.12
N PHE A 603 -57.41 -29.86 -27.45
CA PHE A 603 -56.53 -30.41 -26.43
C PHE A 603 -56.20 -31.86 -26.74
N ILE A 604 -55.08 -32.31 -26.21
CA ILE A 604 -54.55 -33.64 -26.43
C ILE A 604 -54.06 -34.22 -25.11
N VAL A 605 -54.46 -35.45 -24.83
CA VAL A 605 -53.89 -36.26 -23.75
C VAL A 605 -53.02 -37.35 -24.36
N LEU A 606 -51.76 -37.39 -23.92
CA LEU A 606 -50.88 -38.53 -24.11
C LEU A 606 -51.08 -39.48 -22.94
N ALA A 607 -51.73 -40.61 -23.19
CA ALA A 607 -51.99 -41.65 -22.21
C ALA A 607 -50.93 -42.75 -22.35
N SER A 608 -49.80 -42.54 -21.68
CA SER A 608 -48.67 -43.48 -21.67
C SER A 608 -49.09 -44.79 -21.00
N HIS A 609 -48.65 -45.92 -21.57
CA HIS A 609 -48.94 -47.28 -21.08
C HIS A 609 -50.42 -47.71 -21.13
N ASN A 610 -51.28 -47.00 -21.88
CA ASN A 610 -52.68 -47.39 -22.05
C ASN A 610 -52.92 -48.05 -23.42
N ALA A 611 -53.47 -49.27 -23.38
CA ALA A 611 -54.09 -49.90 -24.54
C ALA A 611 -55.40 -49.20 -24.92
N LEU A 612 -55.94 -49.48 -26.10
CA LEU A 612 -57.12 -48.79 -26.64
C LEU A 612 -58.32 -48.83 -25.67
N ASP A 613 -58.63 -49.98 -25.07
CA ASP A 613 -59.76 -50.12 -24.14
C ASP A 613 -59.62 -49.24 -22.90
N GLU A 614 -58.40 -49.14 -22.36
CA GLU A 614 -58.09 -48.31 -21.19
C GLU A 614 -58.12 -46.81 -21.53
N ALA A 615 -57.60 -46.47 -22.72
CA ALA A 615 -57.64 -45.10 -23.25
C ALA A 615 -59.09 -44.65 -23.54
N MET A 616 -59.93 -45.54 -24.06
CA MET A 616 -61.37 -45.30 -24.26
C MET A 616 -62.09 -45.10 -22.93
N ALA A 617 -61.78 -45.92 -21.91
CA ALA A 617 -62.32 -45.75 -20.58
C ALA A 617 -61.87 -44.43 -19.92
N LEU A 618 -60.62 -44.01 -20.13
CA LEU A 618 -60.14 -42.69 -19.71
C LEU A 618 -60.90 -41.57 -20.43
N ALA A 619 -61.02 -41.64 -21.75
CA ALA A 619 -61.74 -40.66 -22.55
C ALA A 619 -63.20 -40.50 -22.09
N GLU A 620 -63.91 -41.60 -21.86
CA GLU A 620 -65.33 -41.53 -21.44
C GLU A 620 -65.46 -40.95 -20.02
N ARG A 621 -64.51 -41.21 -19.13
CA ARG A 621 -64.47 -40.57 -17.81
C ARG A 621 -64.23 -39.06 -17.93
N LEU A 622 -63.29 -38.63 -18.77
CA LEU A 622 -63.03 -37.21 -19.01
C LEU A 622 -64.27 -36.53 -19.60
N ARG A 623 -64.90 -37.13 -20.61
CA ARG A 623 -66.12 -36.61 -21.24
C ARG A 623 -67.25 -36.42 -20.23
N LYS A 624 -67.57 -37.46 -19.45
CA LYS A 624 -68.62 -37.39 -18.40
C LYS A 624 -68.29 -36.36 -17.32
N HIS A 625 -67.02 -36.25 -16.93
CA HIS A 625 -66.59 -35.27 -15.94
C HIS A 625 -66.82 -33.86 -16.47
N ILE A 626 -66.35 -33.55 -17.67
CA ILE A 626 -66.49 -32.23 -18.29
C ILE A 626 -67.98 -31.85 -18.46
N GLU A 627 -68.83 -32.78 -18.90
CA GLU A 627 -70.28 -32.58 -19.00
C GLU A 627 -70.93 -32.28 -17.64
N SER A 628 -70.37 -32.79 -16.53
CA SER A 628 -70.88 -32.54 -15.18
C SER A 628 -70.41 -31.21 -14.56
N VAL A 629 -69.40 -30.56 -15.15
CA VAL A 629 -68.87 -29.29 -14.65
C VAL A 629 -69.74 -28.13 -15.14
N GLN A 630 -70.16 -27.27 -14.22
CA GLN A 630 -70.84 -26.02 -14.53
C GLN A 630 -69.81 -24.89 -14.65
N PHE A 631 -69.61 -24.39 -15.86
CA PHE A 631 -68.74 -23.24 -16.16
C PHE A 631 -69.52 -21.94 -15.92
N ASP A 632 -68.92 -21.00 -15.20
CA ASP A 632 -69.64 -19.86 -14.62
C ASP A 632 -70.35 -18.99 -15.68
N THR A 633 -69.70 -18.77 -16.82
CA THR A 633 -70.20 -17.89 -17.89
C THR A 633 -70.88 -18.66 -19.02
N ALA A 634 -70.42 -19.88 -19.31
CA ALA A 634 -70.87 -20.67 -20.46
C ALA A 634 -71.89 -21.77 -20.13
N GLY A 635 -72.15 -22.04 -18.84
CA GLY A 635 -73.02 -23.12 -18.39
C GLY A 635 -72.35 -24.49 -18.57
N ILE A 636 -73.10 -25.48 -19.07
CA ILE A 636 -72.57 -26.81 -19.34
C ILE A 636 -71.92 -26.80 -20.72
N ILE A 637 -70.66 -27.22 -20.80
CA ILE A 637 -69.96 -27.44 -22.06
C ILE A 637 -69.73 -28.94 -22.26
N THR A 638 -69.62 -29.36 -23.51
CA THR A 638 -69.31 -30.75 -23.86
C THR A 638 -68.09 -30.81 -24.75
N VAL A 639 -67.44 -31.98 -24.79
CA VAL A 639 -66.30 -32.22 -25.67
C VAL A 639 -66.56 -33.45 -26.54
N SER A 640 -66.03 -33.40 -27.76
CA SER A 640 -65.95 -34.56 -28.64
C SER A 640 -64.53 -35.11 -28.61
N ILE A 641 -64.34 -36.40 -28.31
CA ILE A 641 -63.02 -37.02 -28.11
C ILE A 641 -62.78 -38.12 -29.14
N GLY A 642 -61.65 -38.05 -29.84
CA GLY A 642 -61.11 -39.10 -30.69
C GLY A 642 -59.94 -39.82 -30.02
N VAL A 643 -59.97 -41.14 -29.98
CA VAL A 643 -58.93 -41.97 -29.34
C VAL A 643 -58.21 -42.82 -30.38
N ALA A 644 -56.88 -42.81 -30.37
CA ALA A 644 -56.08 -43.69 -31.20
C ALA A 644 -54.94 -44.32 -30.38
N GLN A 645 -54.85 -45.66 -30.41
CA GLN A 645 -53.70 -46.39 -29.88
C GLN A 645 -52.60 -46.46 -30.94
N ALA A 646 -51.35 -46.18 -30.58
CA ALA A 646 -50.19 -46.34 -31.44
C ALA A 646 -50.05 -47.77 -31.97
N ILE A 647 -49.81 -47.90 -33.27
CA ILE A 647 -49.60 -49.18 -33.96
C ILE A 647 -48.09 -49.47 -33.97
N PRO A 648 -47.64 -50.59 -33.36
CA PRO A 648 -46.23 -50.97 -33.37
C PRO A 648 -45.71 -51.20 -34.79
N GLY A 649 -44.46 -50.80 -35.04
CA GLY A 649 -43.74 -51.17 -36.27
C GLY A 649 -44.01 -50.28 -37.48
N ASN A 650 -43.90 -48.96 -37.32
CA ASN A 650 -43.74 -47.90 -38.37
C ASN A 650 -44.89 -46.87 -38.49
N GLU A 651 -45.67 -46.61 -37.43
CA GLU A 651 -46.60 -45.46 -37.37
C GLU A 651 -45.87 -44.19 -36.94
N SER A 652 -45.91 -43.14 -37.78
CA SER A 652 -45.40 -41.82 -37.43
C SER A 652 -46.39 -41.06 -36.54
N ARG A 653 -45.90 -40.10 -35.74
CA ARG A 653 -46.75 -39.17 -34.96
C ARG A 653 -47.86 -38.54 -35.79
N LYS A 654 -47.56 -38.18 -37.05
CA LYS A 654 -48.55 -37.59 -37.96
C LYS A 654 -49.72 -38.54 -38.23
N GLN A 655 -49.43 -39.81 -38.53
CA GLN A 655 -50.46 -40.83 -38.79
C GLN A 655 -51.30 -41.13 -37.53
N LEU A 656 -50.66 -41.22 -36.36
CA LEU A 656 -51.37 -41.42 -35.09
C LEU A 656 -52.36 -40.29 -34.81
N LEU A 657 -51.90 -39.04 -34.99
CA LEU A 657 -52.73 -37.85 -34.78
C LEU A 657 -53.83 -37.71 -35.84
N GLU A 658 -53.55 -38.02 -37.10
CA GLU A 658 -54.56 -38.04 -38.17
C GLU A 658 -55.68 -39.05 -37.86
N ARG A 659 -55.35 -40.22 -37.31
CA ARG A 659 -56.36 -41.20 -36.88
C ARG A 659 -57.18 -40.72 -35.69
N ALA A 660 -56.55 -40.10 -34.69
CA ALA A 660 -57.24 -39.51 -33.55
C ALA A 660 -58.18 -38.37 -33.99
N ASP A 661 -57.72 -37.52 -34.91
CA ASP A 661 -58.51 -36.42 -35.48
C ASP A 661 -59.72 -36.92 -36.28
N GLN A 662 -59.54 -37.93 -37.14
CA GLN A 662 -60.65 -38.55 -37.86
C GLN A 662 -61.69 -39.15 -36.90
N ALA A 663 -61.25 -39.76 -35.80
CA ALA A 663 -62.15 -40.26 -34.77
C ALA A 663 -62.91 -39.12 -34.06
N MET A 664 -62.21 -38.05 -33.69
CA MET A 664 -62.82 -36.84 -33.10
C MET A 664 -63.84 -36.21 -34.05
N TYR A 665 -63.54 -36.16 -35.35
CA TYR A 665 -64.44 -35.66 -36.37
C TYR A 665 -65.71 -36.51 -36.49
N ARG A 666 -65.58 -37.84 -36.46
CA ARG A 666 -66.74 -38.75 -36.37
C ARG A 666 -67.56 -38.48 -35.11
N ALA A 667 -66.91 -38.22 -33.97
CA ALA A 667 -67.60 -37.89 -32.73
C ALA A 667 -68.45 -36.60 -32.88
N LYS A 668 -67.89 -35.57 -33.53
CA LYS A 668 -68.60 -34.31 -33.82
C LYS A 668 -69.78 -34.50 -34.78
N GLN A 669 -69.61 -35.31 -35.84
CA GLN A 669 -70.67 -35.54 -36.83
C GLN A 669 -71.82 -36.40 -36.30
N SER A 670 -71.50 -37.41 -35.51
CA SER A 670 -72.48 -38.39 -35.02
C SER A 670 -73.37 -37.84 -33.89
N GLY A 671 -73.18 -36.59 -33.48
CA GLY A 671 -74.05 -35.90 -32.50
C GLY A 671 -73.31 -35.21 -31.37
N ARG A 672 -71.97 -35.08 -31.43
CA ARG A 672 -71.12 -34.44 -30.40
C ARG A 672 -71.20 -35.15 -29.04
N ASN A 673 -70.50 -34.61 -28.04
CA ASN A 673 -70.48 -35.10 -26.66
C ASN A 673 -70.31 -36.62 -26.57
N ARG A 674 -69.27 -37.16 -27.22
CA ARG A 674 -69.00 -38.60 -27.26
C ARG A 674 -67.53 -38.90 -27.50
N VAL A 675 -67.20 -40.17 -27.30
CA VAL A 675 -65.88 -40.74 -27.57
C VAL A 675 -65.99 -41.67 -28.77
N GLU A 676 -65.09 -41.52 -29.74
CA GLU A 676 -64.93 -42.43 -30.88
C GLU A 676 -63.49 -42.93 -30.93
N SER A 677 -63.28 -44.21 -31.28
CA SER A 677 -61.94 -44.76 -31.50
C SER A 677 -61.57 -44.77 -32.97
N ALA A 678 -60.28 -44.69 -33.27
CA ALA A 678 -59.74 -45.02 -34.57
C ALA A 678 -59.71 -46.54 -34.80
N SER A 679 -59.98 -46.98 -36.03
CA SER A 679 -59.71 -48.36 -36.45
C SER A 679 -58.20 -48.59 -36.56
N ALA A 680 -57.76 -49.83 -36.36
CA ALA A 680 -56.36 -50.23 -36.51
C ALA A 680 -55.90 -50.34 -37.99
N GLU A 681 -56.80 -50.11 -38.94
CA GLU A 681 -56.51 -50.18 -40.37
C GLU A 681 -56.05 -48.79 -40.87
N LEU A 682 -54.79 -48.70 -41.31
CA LEU A 682 -54.29 -47.56 -42.07
C LEU A 682 -55.13 -47.45 -43.36
N SER A 683 -55.89 -46.35 -43.51
CA SER A 683 -56.58 -46.08 -44.76
C SER A 683 -55.52 -45.92 -45.86
N GLY A 684 -55.45 -46.92 -46.75
CA GLY A 684 -54.49 -46.96 -47.83
C GLY A 684 -54.80 -45.94 -48.92
N SER A 685 -53.71 -45.34 -49.42
CA SER A 685 -53.51 -44.47 -50.60
C SER A 685 -54.07 -43.05 -50.55
#